data_AF-A0A963GYK9-F1
#
_entry.id   AF-A0A963GYK9-F1
#
_cell.length_a   1.000
_cell.length_b   1.000
_cell.length_c   1.000
_cell.angle_alpha   90.00
_cell.angle_beta   90.00
_cell.angle_gamma   90.00
#
_symmetry.space_group_name_H-M   'P 1'
#
loop_
_entity.id
_entity.type
_entity.pdbx_description
1 polymer ?
#
loop_
_entity_poly.entity_id
_entity_poly.type
_entity_poly.pdbx_seq_one_letter_code
_entity_poly.pdbx_strand_id
1 'polypeptide(L)'
;MKIINIDQLNIRDSLPSPKGVALSILQMCNNEDISIHDITKLIQTDPTLSYRLIHRANITRRSSRQIASVTDAVQHLGINTVKQLAMTFSLVDQYQQGNCKAFNYQLFWSHALFMGIALEAFGSVIRVSVKEELFACGLLARIGCLALATIYPKVYSDILENNDQHRSLIEQEHLYLEANHNEMTAAMLINAGFAKQLVEPIYYHEEPLESGFPENSRSFRLAQLFHLAKHLADVSVTNEPEFFEQTSELMLLAKKIGFETNSFPDMVQDIIQEWKSWKTLLKLPVDNISFKTVTETIEKISKNDQEAASLRVMVVEDEPVSRNLIEGILSNTLGHTVFTAENGKQGLSMALDTIPHVVITDWMMPEMDGLELTHALRATEWGQSIYIIMLTGVEEEEKLAKAFEIGVDDYIIKPINIPTFRARLRAAWHYRRLQDSWSENQKQLKEYAANLAISNRKLKQAAYTDTLTGLPNRRAGMETLSRAWKISNRTDQSLAAILIDIDYFKRVNDTYGHAAGDVVLKSIATTIRNTARKGDFFCRIGGEEFLMICQDKKIDTRSTVIMAERMRELISSTKIDIHDELISVTISIGIALKEPSMETEEQLIKTADKALYAAKNAGRNRVYAATDDHVFEPDISF
;
A
#
# COMPACT_ATOMS: atom_id res chain seq x y z
N MET A 1 -5.38 -5.14 -21.76
CA MET A 1 -4.54 -6.23 -22.31
C MET A 1 -3.94 -5.81 -23.65
N LYS A 2 -2.61 -5.66 -23.71
CA LYS A 2 -1.83 -5.52 -24.95
C LYS A 2 -1.34 -6.93 -25.33
N ILE A 3 -1.52 -7.34 -26.59
CA ILE A 3 -1.15 -8.71 -27.05
C ILE A 3 -0.05 -8.56 -28.11
N ILE A 4 1.03 -9.32 -27.94
CA ILE A 4 2.17 -9.38 -28.87
C ILE A 4 1.84 -10.34 -30.02
N ASN A 5 2.28 -10.03 -31.24
CA ASN A 5 2.11 -10.93 -32.37
C ASN A 5 3.18 -12.03 -32.35
N ILE A 6 2.79 -13.27 -32.04
CA ILE A 6 3.70 -14.42 -31.87
C ILE A 6 4.02 -15.14 -33.19
N ASP A 7 3.25 -14.95 -34.26
CA ASP A 7 3.45 -15.69 -35.52
C ASP A 7 4.81 -15.40 -36.17
N GLN A 8 5.45 -14.30 -35.80
CA GLN A 8 6.80 -13.92 -36.26
C GLN A 8 7.95 -14.54 -35.43
N LEU A 9 7.67 -15.11 -34.25
CA LEU A 9 8.70 -15.43 -33.26
C LEU A 9 9.20 -16.90 -33.25
N ASN A 10 8.70 -17.76 -34.15
CA ASN A 10 9.10 -19.19 -34.29
C ASN A 10 9.28 -19.97 -32.96
N ILE A 11 8.51 -19.63 -31.93
CA ILE A 11 8.63 -20.12 -30.53
C ILE A 11 8.24 -21.60 -30.43
N ARG A 12 7.46 -22.09 -31.40
CA ARG A 12 6.71 -23.35 -31.31
C ARG A 12 7.59 -24.58 -31.16
N ASP A 13 8.79 -24.59 -31.73
CA ASP A 13 9.66 -25.77 -31.72
C ASP A 13 10.79 -25.69 -30.69
N SER A 14 11.06 -24.51 -30.12
CA SER A 14 12.25 -24.23 -29.31
C SER A 14 12.05 -24.25 -27.80
N LEU A 15 10.81 -24.29 -27.30
CA LEU A 15 10.57 -24.31 -25.84
C LEU A 15 11.09 -25.62 -25.23
N PRO A 16 11.89 -25.55 -24.15
CA PRO A 16 12.39 -26.73 -23.46
C PRO A 16 11.27 -27.45 -22.69
N SER A 17 11.48 -28.73 -22.40
CA SER A 17 10.59 -29.59 -21.62
C SER A 17 11.35 -30.16 -20.41
N PRO A 18 10.66 -30.51 -19.30
CA PRO A 18 11.27 -31.18 -18.15
C PRO A 18 11.81 -32.57 -18.52
N LYS A 19 12.93 -32.95 -17.88
CA LYS A 19 13.65 -34.18 -18.17
C LYS A 19 12.79 -35.41 -17.94
N GLY A 20 12.79 -36.33 -18.90
CA GLY A 20 12.22 -37.67 -18.74
C GLY A 20 10.71 -37.80 -18.99
N VAL A 21 9.95 -36.71 -19.10
CA VAL A 21 8.52 -36.77 -19.40
C VAL A 21 8.28 -37.38 -20.78
N ALA A 22 8.97 -36.88 -21.81
CA ALA A 22 8.87 -37.42 -23.16
C ALA A 22 9.29 -38.90 -23.23
N LEU A 23 10.40 -39.28 -22.57
CA LEU A 23 10.87 -40.66 -22.52
C LEU A 23 9.89 -41.59 -21.79
N SER A 24 9.33 -41.15 -20.66
CA SER A 24 8.31 -41.90 -19.93
C SER A 24 7.03 -42.05 -20.73
N ILE A 25 6.60 -41.02 -21.48
CA ILE A 25 5.46 -41.13 -22.41
C ILE A 25 5.76 -42.16 -23.50
N LEU A 26 6.97 -42.18 -24.06
CA LEU A 26 7.35 -43.15 -25.09
C LEU A 26 7.41 -44.59 -24.56
N GLN A 27 7.94 -44.78 -23.35
CA GLN A 27 7.96 -46.07 -22.68
C GLN A 27 6.54 -46.56 -22.39
N MET A 28 5.66 -45.68 -21.93
CA MET A 28 4.27 -46.00 -21.64
C MET A 28 3.47 -46.29 -22.93
N CYS A 29 3.62 -45.49 -23.97
CA CYS A 29 2.96 -45.73 -25.27
C CYS A 29 3.46 -46.99 -26.01
N ASN A 30 4.39 -47.76 -25.43
CA ASN A 30 4.82 -49.07 -25.92
C ASN A 30 4.25 -50.25 -25.11
N ASN A 31 3.58 -50.00 -23.97
CA ASN A 31 2.89 -51.02 -23.20
C ASN A 31 1.41 -51.07 -23.60
N GLU A 32 0.88 -52.27 -23.90
CA GLU A 32 -0.50 -52.45 -24.42
C GLU A 32 -1.61 -52.20 -23.38
N ASP A 33 -1.29 -52.22 -22.07
CA ASP A 33 -2.26 -52.13 -20.97
C ASP A 33 -2.40 -50.73 -20.34
N ILE A 34 -1.89 -49.67 -20.97
CA ILE A 34 -1.85 -48.35 -20.34
C ILE A 34 -3.12 -47.54 -20.58
N SER A 35 -3.66 -46.97 -19.50
CA SER A 35 -4.85 -46.15 -19.55
C SER A 35 -4.54 -44.76 -20.14
N ILE A 36 -5.51 -44.22 -20.89
CA ILE A 36 -5.47 -42.82 -21.38
C ILE A 36 -5.29 -41.85 -20.20
N HIS A 37 -5.79 -42.21 -19.02
CA HIS A 37 -5.66 -41.42 -17.80
C HIS A 37 -4.19 -41.28 -17.37
N ASP A 38 -3.40 -42.37 -17.37
CA ASP A 38 -1.99 -42.33 -16.96
C ASP A 38 -1.12 -41.48 -17.90
N ILE A 39 -1.41 -41.55 -19.21
CA ILE A 39 -0.72 -40.74 -20.22
C ILE A 39 -1.09 -39.26 -20.08
N THR A 40 -2.38 -38.97 -19.88
CA THR A 40 -2.86 -37.60 -19.67
C THR A 40 -2.21 -37.00 -18.43
N LYS A 41 -2.15 -37.78 -17.34
CA LYS A 41 -1.49 -37.43 -16.10
C LYS A 41 -0.01 -37.08 -16.37
N LEU A 42 0.72 -37.91 -17.11
CA LEU A 42 2.12 -37.60 -17.41
C LEU A 42 2.29 -36.33 -18.27
N ILE A 43 1.42 -36.07 -19.25
CA ILE A 43 1.48 -34.85 -20.09
C ILE A 43 1.21 -33.58 -19.27
N GLN A 44 0.29 -33.66 -18.31
CA GLN A 44 -0.08 -32.55 -17.42
C GLN A 44 1.09 -32.02 -16.58
N THR A 45 2.23 -32.72 -16.54
CA THR A 45 3.43 -32.26 -15.84
C THR A 45 4.34 -31.37 -16.67
N ASP A 46 4.12 -31.30 -17.97
CA ASP A 46 4.94 -30.56 -18.91
C ASP A 46 4.10 -29.42 -19.50
N PRO A 47 4.27 -28.17 -19.01
CA PRO A 47 3.62 -26.99 -19.59
C PRO A 47 3.85 -26.85 -21.09
N THR A 48 5.05 -27.13 -21.60
CA THR A 48 5.37 -27.02 -23.02
C THR A 48 4.62 -28.05 -23.85
N LEU A 49 4.60 -29.32 -23.39
CA LEU A 49 3.87 -30.38 -24.08
C LEU A 49 2.35 -30.16 -24.00
N SER A 50 1.84 -29.77 -22.84
CA SER A 50 0.44 -29.42 -22.62
C SER A 50 -0.01 -28.29 -23.55
N TYR A 51 0.78 -27.21 -23.66
CA TYR A 51 0.56 -26.11 -24.59
C TYR A 51 0.45 -26.61 -26.05
N ARG A 52 1.45 -27.37 -26.51
CA ARG A 52 1.50 -27.84 -27.91
C ARG A 52 0.35 -28.80 -28.24
N LEU A 53 -0.02 -29.65 -27.29
CA LEU A 53 -1.09 -30.62 -27.43
C LEU A 53 -2.46 -29.92 -27.52
N ILE A 54 -2.73 -28.96 -26.63
CA ILE A 54 -3.97 -28.15 -26.65
C ILE A 54 -4.04 -27.32 -27.94
N HIS A 55 -2.95 -26.65 -28.32
CA HIS A 55 -2.86 -25.89 -29.56
C HIS A 55 -3.17 -26.77 -30.78
N ARG A 56 -2.56 -27.96 -30.87
CA ARG A 56 -2.79 -28.89 -31.99
C ARG A 56 -4.25 -29.37 -32.02
N ALA A 57 -4.82 -29.69 -30.86
CA ALA A 57 -6.21 -30.11 -30.74
C ALA A 57 -7.18 -29.00 -31.21
N ASN A 58 -6.91 -27.75 -30.86
CA ASN A 58 -7.74 -26.60 -31.24
C ASN A 58 -7.63 -26.25 -32.74
N ILE A 59 -6.45 -26.40 -33.35
CA ILE A 59 -6.29 -26.20 -34.81
C ILE A 59 -7.06 -27.26 -35.61
N THR A 60 -7.05 -28.51 -35.17
CA THR A 60 -7.72 -29.61 -35.89
C THR A 60 -9.23 -29.63 -35.68
N ARG A 61 -9.74 -28.86 -34.71
CA ARG A 61 -11.15 -28.88 -34.29
C ARG A 61 -11.98 -27.90 -35.10
N ARG A 62 -13.15 -28.36 -35.56
CA ARG A 62 -14.13 -27.56 -36.32
C ARG A 62 -15.30 -27.02 -35.49
N SER A 63 -15.31 -27.29 -34.18
CA SER A 63 -16.37 -26.90 -33.23
C SER A 63 -16.13 -25.50 -32.66
N SER A 64 -17.21 -24.81 -32.26
CA SER A 64 -17.15 -23.49 -31.61
C SER A 64 -16.59 -23.52 -30.19
N ARG A 65 -16.65 -24.66 -29.48
CA ARG A 65 -16.09 -24.80 -28.13
C ARG A 65 -14.63 -25.22 -28.22
N GLN A 66 -13.76 -24.30 -27.82
CA GLN A 66 -12.32 -24.49 -27.69
C GLN A 66 -11.98 -25.43 -26.53
N ILE A 67 -10.94 -26.25 -26.70
CA ILE A 67 -10.39 -27.13 -25.67
C ILE A 67 -9.41 -26.33 -24.82
N ALA A 68 -9.59 -26.36 -23.51
CA ALA A 68 -8.65 -25.79 -22.53
C ALA A 68 -8.11 -26.84 -21.55
N SER A 69 -8.43 -28.13 -21.75
CA SER A 69 -8.00 -29.26 -20.91
C SER A 69 -7.07 -30.18 -21.69
N VAL A 70 -6.02 -30.68 -21.03
CA VAL A 70 -5.11 -31.70 -21.60
C VAL A 70 -5.86 -33.00 -21.87
N THR A 71 -6.74 -33.42 -20.96
CA THR A 71 -7.55 -34.63 -21.09
C THR A 71 -8.40 -34.60 -22.36
N ASP A 72 -9.11 -33.50 -22.57
CA ASP A 72 -9.96 -33.30 -23.75
C ASP A 72 -9.14 -33.28 -25.04
N ALA A 73 -7.94 -32.71 -25.00
CA ALA A 73 -7.03 -32.67 -26.13
C ALA A 73 -6.45 -34.06 -26.47
N VAL A 74 -6.10 -34.87 -25.47
CA VAL A 74 -5.66 -36.27 -25.66
C VAL A 74 -6.81 -37.12 -26.22
N GLN A 75 -8.02 -36.97 -25.68
CA GLN A 75 -9.21 -37.65 -26.18
C GLN A 75 -9.53 -37.26 -27.63
N HIS A 76 -9.34 -35.99 -28.00
CA HIS A 76 -9.62 -35.51 -29.36
C HIS A 76 -8.57 -35.96 -30.38
N LEU A 77 -7.28 -35.89 -30.04
CA LEU A 77 -6.18 -36.19 -30.95
C LEU A 77 -5.83 -37.69 -31.01
N GLY A 78 -6.08 -38.42 -29.93
CA GLY A 78 -5.73 -39.83 -29.79
C GLY A 78 -4.26 -40.09 -29.47
N ILE A 79 -4.00 -41.28 -28.93
CA ILE A 79 -2.70 -41.69 -28.36
C ILE A 79 -1.56 -41.69 -29.39
N ASN A 80 -1.85 -41.92 -30.66
CA ASN A 80 -0.86 -41.95 -31.74
C ASN A 80 -0.27 -40.57 -32.02
N THR A 81 -1.10 -39.52 -31.97
CA THR A 81 -0.64 -38.14 -32.12
C THR A 81 0.15 -37.69 -30.91
N VAL A 82 -0.26 -38.11 -29.70
CA VAL A 82 0.54 -37.92 -28.47
C VAL A 82 1.92 -38.57 -28.60
N LYS A 83 1.99 -39.81 -29.09
CA LYS A 83 3.25 -40.52 -29.32
C LYS A 83 4.14 -39.83 -30.35
N GLN A 84 3.57 -39.37 -31.47
CA GLN A 84 4.32 -38.62 -32.49
C GLN A 84 4.88 -37.31 -31.94
N LEU A 85 4.05 -36.58 -31.18
CA LEU A 85 4.49 -35.38 -30.47
C LEU A 85 5.64 -35.75 -29.52
N ALA A 86 5.43 -36.68 -28.57
CA ALA A 86 6.43 -37.20 -27.63
C ALA A 86 7.78 -37.59 -28.29
N MET A 87 7.73 -38.29 -29.44
CA MET A 87 8.93 -38.70 -30.21
C MET A 87 9.70 -37.51 -30.76
N THR A 88 9.00 -36.47 -31.20
CA THR A 88 9.64 -35.24 -31.69
C THR A 88 10.44 -34.55 -30.59
N PHE A 89 10.03 -34.70 -29.31
CA PHE A 89 10.68 -34.09 -28.16
C PHE A 89 11.87 -34.88 -27.61
N SER A 90 11.78 -36.22 -27.59
CA SER A 90 12.87 -37.05 -27.05
C SER A 90 14.19 -36.90 -27.82
N LEU A 91 14.14 -36.46 -29.08
CA LEU A 91 15.34 -36.16 -29.89
C LEU A 91 15.99 -34.81 -29.54
N VAL A 92 15.27 -33.94 -28.82
CA VAL A 92 15.69 -32.57 -28.44
C VAL A 92 16.08 -32.48 -26.94
N ASP A 93 16.12 -33.63 -26.25
CA ASP A 93 16.21 -33.80 -24.78
C ASP A 93 17.58 -33.43 -24.16
N GLN A 94 18.18 -32.31 -24.58
CA GLN A 94 19.45 -31.78 -24.08
C GLN A 94 19.30 -30.64 -23.04
N TYR A 95 18.12 -30.07 -22.84
CA TYR A 95 18.01 -28.83 -22.06
C TYR A 95 17.64 -29.08 -20.59
N GLN A 96 18.56 -29.64 -19.81
CA GLN A 96 18.52 -29.48 -18.34
C GLN A 96 18.73 -28.02 -17.91
N GLN A 97 19.39 -27.23 -18.75
CA GLN A 97 19.69 -25.82 -18.61
C GLN A 97 19.42 -25.19 -19.98
N GLY A 98 18.40 -24.34 -20.09
CA GLY A 98 18.22 -23.58 -21.33
C GLY A 98 19.30 -22.49 -21.48
N ASN A 99 19.24 -21.75 -22.57
CA ASN A 99 20.29 -20.80 -22.94
C ASN A 99 20.39 -19.56 -22.02
N CYS A 100 19.37 -19.32 -21.18
CA CYS A 100 19.34 -18.21 -20.22
C CYS A 100 19.99 -18.63 -18.89
N LYS A 101 21.17 -18.07 -18.57
CA LYS A 101 21.98 -18.51 -17.42
C LYS A 101 21.32 -18.20 -16.07
N ALA A 102 20.74 -17.01 -15.92
CA ALA A 102 20.08 -16.59 -14.68
C ALA A 102 18.69 -17.22 -14.47
N PHE A 103 18.12 -17.87 -15.49
CA PHE A 103 16.78 -18.43 -15.37
C PHE A 103 16.81 -19.82 -14.73
N ASN A 104 16.16 -19.97 -13.58
CA ASN A 104 16.07 -21.24 -12.89
C ASN A 104 14.95 -22.11 -13.48
N TYR A 105 15.29 -22.89 -14.53
CA TYR A 105 14.36 -23.79 -15.20
C TYR A 105 13.71 -24.81 -14.26
N GLN A 106 14.47 -25.35 -13.30
CA GLN A 106 13.95 -26.37 -12.37
C GLN A 106 12.90 -25.78 -11.43
N LEU A 107 13.16 -24.59 -10.91
CA LEU A 107 12.21 -23.86 -10.10
C LEU A 107 10.96 -23.50 -10.91
N PHE A 108 11.12 -23.06 -12.16
CA PHE A 108 9.99 -22.77 -13.04
C PHE A 108 9.05 -23.98 -13.19
N TRP A 109 9.58 -25.17 -13.49
CA TRP A 109 8.76 -26.38 -13.64
C TRP A 109 8.04 -26.76 -12.33
N SER A 110 8.78 -26.69 -11.22
CA SER A 110 8.23 -26.95 -9.88
C SER A 110 7.07 -26.01 -9.56
N HIS A 111 7.27 -24.72 -9.81
CA HIS A 111 6.30 -23.65 -9.54
C HIS A 111 5.06 -23.76 -10.42
N ALA A 112 5.23 -23.94 -11.73
CA ALA A 112 4.13 -24.09 -12.69
C ALA A 112 3.25 -25.31 -12.37
N LEU A 113 3.86 -26.46 -12.04
CA LEU A 113 3.13 -27.64 -11.61
C LEU A 113 2.36 -27.39 -10.31
N PHE A 114 2.98 -26.73 -9.34
CA PHE A 114 2.34 -26.38 -8.08
C PHE A 114 1.11 -25.49 -8.30
N MET A 115 1.23 -24.47 -9.15
CA MET A 115 0.10 -23.61 -9.52
C MET A 115 -1.04 -24.41 -10.16
N GLY A 116 -0.74 -25.36 -11.05
CA GLY A 116 -1.73 -26.25 -11.67
C GLY A 116 -2.53 -27.05 -10.64
N ILE A 117 -1.83 -27.74 -9.74
CA ILE A 117 -2.44 -28.56 -8.67
C ILE A 117 -3.28 -27.67 -7.73
N ALA A 118 -2.74 -26.51 -7.33
CA ALA A 118 -3.44 -25.57 -6.46
C ALA A 118 -4.75 -25.06 -7.09
N LEU A 119 -4.72 -24.68 -8.38
CA LEU A 119 -5.91 -24.19 -9.07
C LEU A 119 -6.97 -25.26 -9.30
N GLU A 120 -6.56 -26.51 -9.52
CA GLU A 120 -7.49 -27.64 -9.58
C GLU A 120 -8.21 -27.84 -8.25
N ALA A 121 -7.45 -27.87 -7.15
CA ALA A 121 -7.98 -27.99 -5.80
C ALA A 121 -8.91 -26.82 -5.44
N PHE A 122 -8.47 -25.59 -5.67
CA PHE A 122 -9.24 -24.37 -5.41
C PHE A 122 -10.52 -24.29 -6.26
N GLY A 123 -10.43 -24.67 -7.54
CA GLY A 123 -11.55 -24.71 -8.47
C GLY A 123 -12.65 -25.67 -8.02
N SER A 124 -12.30 -26.73 -7.30
CA SER A 124 -13.27 -27.69 -6.78
C SER A 124 -14.21 -27.10 -5.72
N VAL A 125 -13.76 -26.08 -4.99
CA VAL A 125 -14.49 -25.42 -3.91
C VAL A 125 -15.32 -24.25 -4.44
N ILE A 126 -14.69 -23.34 -5.19
CA ILE A 126 -15.33 -22.06 -5.59
C ILE A 126 -16.16 -22.21 -6.87
N ARG A 127 -15.99 -23.32 -7.62
CA ARG A 127 -16.80 -23.69 -8.80
C ARG A 127 -16.91 -22.59 -9.86
N VAL A 128 -15.81 -21.88 -10.13
CA VAL A 128 -15.74 -20.75 -11.10
C VAL A 128 -15.47 -21.21 -12.54
N SER A 129 -14.84 -22.39 -12.70
CA SER A 129 -14.61 -23.05 -13.99
C SER A 129 -14.47 -24.56 -13.81
N VAL A 130 -14.29 -25.27 -14.92
CA VAL A 130 -14.00 -26.71 -14.95
C VAL A 130 -12.61 -26.98 -14.39
N LYS A 131 -12.46 -28.02 -13.55
CA LYS A 131 -11.24 -28.31 -12.80
C LYS A 131 -10.03 -28.54 -13.72
N GLU A 132 -10.23 -29.32 -14.77
CA GLU A 132 -9.20 -29.69 -15.74
C GLU A 132 -8.73 -28.49 -16.57
N GLU A 133 -9.63 -27.52 -16.83
CA GLU A 133 -9.28 -26.25 -17.47
C GLU A 133 -8.45 -25.37 -16.53
N LEU A 134 -8.80 -25.32 -15.23
CA LEU A 134 -8.06 -24.55 -14.22
C LEU A 134 -6.67 -25.11 -13.98
N PHE A 135 -6.52 -26.44 -13.95
CA PHE A 135 -5.22 -27.09 -13.88
C PHE A 135 -4.33 -26.66 -15.04
N ALA A 136 -4.82 -26.78 -16.29
CA ALA A 136 -4.06 -26.41 -17.47
C ALA A 136 -3.74 -24.91 -17.52
N CYS A 137 -4.69 -24.06 -17.11
CA CYS A 137 -4.45 -22.62 -17.01
C CYS A 137 -3.38 -22.29 -15.96
N GLY A 138 -3.39 -22.98 -14.80
CA GLY A 138 -2.38 -22.82 -13.77
C GLY A 138 -0.98 -23.24 -14.22
N LEU A 139 -0.90 -24.38 -14.89
CA LEU A 139 0.33 -24.90 -15.48
C LEU A 139 0.93 -23.95 -16.52
N LEU A 140 0.09 -23.26 -17.27
CA LEU A 140 0.48 -22.35 -18.35
C LEU A 140 0.55 -20.87 -17.94
N ALA A 141 0.15 -20.52 -16.72
CA ALA A 141 -0.03 -19.13 -16.28
C ALA A 141 1.25 -18.28 -16.36
N ARG A 142 2.42 -18.93 -16.38
CA ARG A 142 3.73 -18.27 -16.47
C ARG A 142 4.56 -18.73 -17.66
N ILE A 143 3.96 -19.40 -18.65
CA ILE A 143 4.71 -19.93 -19.81
C ILE A 143 5.45 -18.83 -20.60
N GLY A 144 4.99 -17.59 -20.51
CA GLY A 144 5.68 -16.43 -21.07
C GLY A 144 7.08 -16.21 -20.51
N CYS A 145 7.34 -16.49 -19.22
CA CYS A 145 8.70 -16.40 -18.65
C CYS A 145 9.65 -17.37 -19.36
N LEU A 146 9.17 -18.59 -19.65
CA LEU A 146 9.95 -19.60 -20.37
C LEU A 146 10.20 -19.18 -21.83
N ALA A 147 9.21 -18.55 -22.47
CA ALA A 147 9.34 -18.03 -23.82
C ALA A 147 10.38 -16.91 -23.89
N LEU A 148 10.33 -15.94 -22.96
CA LEU A 148 11.32 -14.85 -22.90
C LEU A 148 12.74 -15.40 -22.66
N ALA A 149 12.90 -16.35 -21.73
CA ALA A 149 14.17 -17.02 -21.49
C ALA A 149 14.70 -17.82 -22.70
N THR A 150 13.82 -18.24 -23.60
CA THR A 150 14.19 -19.01 -24.80
C THR A 150 14.54 -18.10 -25.99
N ILE A 151 13.77 -17.02 -26.20
CA ILE A 151 13.90 -16.12 -27.34
C ILE A 151 15.00 -15.09 -27.11
N TYR A 152 15.08 -14.55 -25.89
CA TYR A 152 16.00 -13.48 -25.50
C TYR A 152 16.94 -13.91 -24.36
N PRO A 153 17.65 -15.04 -24.46
CA PRO A 153 18.35 -15.65 -23.32
C PRO A 153 19.42 -14.75 -22.69
N LYS A 154 20.09 -13.89 -23.46
CA LYS A 154 21.09 -12.95 -22.92
C LYS A 154 20.42 -11.79 -22.19
N VAL A 155 19.53 -11.06 -22.88
CA VAL A 155 18.84 -9.88 -22.34
C VAL A 155 17.99 -10.25 -21.12
N TYR A 156 17.27 -11.38 -21.19
CA TYR A 156 16.46 -11.85 -20.07
C TYR A 156 17.33 -12.31 -18.88
N SER A 157 18.51 -12.88 -19.13
CA SER A 157 19.47 -13.17 -18.06
C SER A 157 19.94 -11.89 -17.37
N ASP A 158 20.23 -10.83 -18.13
CA ASP A 158 20.65 -9.54 -17.60
C ASP A 158 19.54 -8.87 -16.77
N ILE A 159 18.27 -9.00 -17.19
CA ILE A 159 17.11 -8.48 -16.44
C ILE A 159 16.99 -9.20 -15.09
N LEU A 160 17.07 -10.54 -15.09
CA LEU A 160 16.94 -11.34 -13.87
C LEU A 160 18.11 -11.12 -12.89
N GLU A 161 19.31 -10.78 -13.38
CA GLU A 161 20.48 -10.47 -12.54
C GLU A 161 20.49 -9.01 -12.04
N ASN A 162 19.96 -8.07 -12.81
CA ASN A 162 19.90 -6.65 -12.44
C ASN A 162 18.71 -6.37 -11.49
N ASN A 163 18.94 -6.63 -10.20
CA ASN A 163 17.97 -6.37 -9.14
C ASN A 163 17.87 -4.87 -8.81
N ASP A 164 17.27 -4.07 -9.69
CA ASP A 164 16.86 -2.69 -9.35
C ASP A 164 15.71 -2.77 -8.34
N GLN A 165 16.03 -2.58 -7.06
CA GLN A 165 15.09 -2.63 -5.93
C GLN A 165 13.92 -1.64 -6.04
N HIS A 166 14.00 -0.68 -6.98
CA HIS A 166 12.99 0.35 -7.16
C HIS A 166 11.99 0.06 -8.30
N ARG A 167 12.14 -1.04 -9.05
CA ARG A 167 11.27 -1.38 -10.18
C ARG A 167 10.81 -2.83 -10.17
N SER A 168 9.56 -3.07 -10.52
CA SER A 168 9.04 -4.43 -10.64
C SER A 168 9.65 -5.16 -11.84
N LEU A 169 9.66 -6.50 -11.80
CA LEU A 169 10.15 -7.30 -12.93
C LEU A 169 9.39 -6.98 -14.23
N ILE A 170 8.07 -6.76 -14.14
CA ILE A 170 7.21 -6.40 -15.27
C ILE A 170 7.67 -5.08 -15.91
N GLU A 171 8.00 -4.07 -15.09
CA GLU A 171 8.50 -2.78 -15.58
C GLU A 171 9.85 -2.91 -16.26
N GLN A 172 10.75 -3.72 -15.69
CA GLN A 172 12.07 -3.97 -16.27
C GLN A 172 11.97 -4.72 -17.61
N GLU A 173 11.15 -5.78 -17.68
CA GLU A 173 10.89 -6.50 -18.92
C GLU A 173 10.35 -5.57 -20.01
N HIS A 174 9.37 -4.72 -19.66
CA HIS A 174 8.85 -3.72 -20.61
C HIS A 174 9.89 -2.75 -21.11
N LEU A 175 10.80 -2.29 -20.24
CA LEU A 175 11.84 -1.34 -20.61
C LEU A 175 12.85 -1.93 -21.60
N TYR A 176 13.26 -3.18 -21.41
CA TYR A 176 14.34 -3.81 -22.17
C TYR A 176 13.87 -4.68 -23.34
N LEU A 177 12.65 -5.22 -23.28
CA LEU A 177 12.11 -6.15 -24.27
C LEU A 177 10.86 -5.61 -24.98
N GLU A 178 10.38 -4.41 -24.61
CA GLU A 178 9.10 -3.81 -25.07
C GLU A 178 7.85 -4.69 -24.80
N ALA A 179 8.03 -5.73 -24.00
CA ALA A 179 7.09 -6.80 -23.73
C ALA A 179 7.35 -7.37 -22.34
N ASN A 180 6.30 -7.79 -21.64
CA ASN A 180 6.43 -8.51 -20.37
C ASN A 180 5.97 -9.98 -20.48
N HIS A 181 6.28 -10.78 -19.46
CA HIS A 181 5.95 -12.21 -19.43
C HIS A 181 4.44 -12.49 -19.38
N ASN A 182 3.61 -11.61 -18.83
CA ASN A 182 2.15 -11.75 -18.81
C ASN A 182 1.54 -11.49 -20.19
N GLU A 183 2.04 -10.48 -20.92
CA GLU A 183 1.70 -10.23 -22.32
C GLU A 183 2.11 -11.40 -23.22
N MET A 184 3.31 -11.94 -23.00
CA MET A 184 3.79 -13.13 -23.72
C MET A 184 2.92 -14.34 -23.43
N THR A 185 2.58 -14.59 -22.16
CA THR A 185 1.67 -15.68 -21.76
C THR A 185 0.31 -15.54 -22.44
N ALA A 186 -0.32 -14.37 -22.39
CA ALA A 186 -1.62 -14.16 -22.99
C ALA A 186 -1.61 -14.36 -24.51
N ALA A 187 -0.58 -13.84 -25.19
CA ALA A 187 -0.39 -14.06 -26.61
C ALA A 187 -0.24 -15.55 -26.97
N MET A 188 0.53 -16.31 -26.17
CA MET A 188 0.69 -17.75 -26.36
C MET A 188 -0.64 -18.48 -26.19
N LEU A 189 -1.37 -18.22 -25.10
CA LEU A 189 -2.65 -18.87 -24.83
C LEU A 189 -3.70 -18.58 -25.90
N ILE A 190 -3.78 -17.33 -26.37
CA ILE A 190 -4.69 -16.96 -27.47
C ILE A 190 -4.31 -17.72 -28.76
N ASN A 191 -3.01 -17.82 -29.06
CA ASN A 191 -2.54 -18.62 -30.20
C ASN A 191 -2.85 -20.12 -30.04
N ALA A 192 -2.81 -20.66 -28.81
CA ALA A 192 -3.25 -22.02 -28.50
C ALA A 192 -4.78 -22.21 -28.57
N GLY A 193 -5.54 -21.14 -28.81
CA GLY A 193 -6.98 -21.19 -28.93
C GLY A 193 -7.69 -21.22 -27.57
N PHE A 194 -7.10 -20.69 -26.50
CA PHE A 194 -7.82 -20.48 -25.25
C PHE A 194 -8.81 -19.33 -25.38
N ALA A 195 -9.97 -19.48 -24.72
CA ALA A 195 -11.00 -18.46 -24.70
C ALA A 195 -10.53 -17.22 -23.93
N LYS A 196 -10.82 -16.02 -24.44
CA LYS A 196 -10.40 -14.74 -23.81
C LYS A 196 -10.84 -14.62 -22.35
N GLN A 197 -12.00 -15.19 -22.00
CA GLN A 197 -12.54 -15.20 -20.64
C GLN A 197 -11.66 -15.95 -19.63
N LEU A 198 -10.78 -16.85 -20.10
CA LEU A 198 -9.78 -17.52 -19.27
C LEU A 198 -8.42 -16.81 -19.34
N VAL A 199 -8.06 -16.27 -20.51
CA VAL A 199 -6.77 -15.59 -20.71
C VAL A 199 -6.69 -14.25 -19.98
N GLU A 200 -7.76 -13.46 -19.99
CA GLU A 200 -7.78 -12.13 -19.35
C GLU A 200 -7.51 -12.21 -17.83
N PRO A 201 -8.12 -13.12 -17.05
CA PRO A 201 -7.73 -13.34 -15.66
C PRO A 201 -6.27 -13.74 -15.44
N ILE A 202 -5.71 -14.56 -16.33
CA ILE A 202 -4.28 -14.96 -16.28
C ILE A 202 -3.40 -13.75 -16.56
N TYR A 203 -3.76 -12.87 -17.50
CA TYR A 203 -2.98 -11.67 -17.79
C TYR A 203 -2.80 -10.76 -16.56
N TYR A 204 -3.83 -10.66 -15.71
CA TYR A 204 -3.83 -9.79 -14.52
C TYR A 204 -3.55 -10.54 -13.20
N HIS A 205 -3.11 -11.80 -13.24
CA HIS A 205 -3.02 -12.61 -12.01
C HIS A 205 -1.94 -12.15 -11.02
N GLU A 206 -0.88 -11.50 -11.49
CA GLU A 206 0.15 -10.96 -10.58
C GLU A 206 -0.38 -9.74 -9.82
N GLU A 207 -1.22 -8.92 -10.45
CA GLU A 207 -1.82 -7.72 -9.86
C GLU A 207 -3.34 -7.62 -10.18
N PRO A 208 -4.21 -8.40 -9.49
CA PRO A 208 -5.63 -8.49 -9.84
C PRO A 208 -6.40 -7.17 -9.76
N LEU A 209 -5.94 -6.23 -8.91
CA LEU A 209 -6.58 -4.92 -8.72
C LEU A 209 -6.41 -4.01 -9.94
N GLU A 210 -5.36 -4.18 -10.74
CA GLU A 210 -5.12 -3.40 -11.96
C GLU A 210 -5.99 -3.84 -13.15
N SER A 211 -6.73 -4.95 -13.00
CA SER A 211 -7.56 -5.51 -14.06
C SER A 211 -8.73 -4.62 -14.48
N GLY A 212 -9.22 -3.75 -13.60
CA GLY A 212 -10.45 -2.98 -13.80
C GLY A 212 -11.71 -3.85 -13.90
N PHE A 213 -11.65 -5.13 -13.54
CA PHE A 213 -12.84 -5.98 -13.50
C PHE A 213 -13.79 -5.55 -12.37
N PRO A 214 -15.12 -5.63 -12.57
CA PRO A 214 -16.07 -5.36 -11.48
C PRO A 214 -15.83 -6.29 -10.29
N GLU A 215 -15.89 -5.74 -9.08
CA GLU A 215 -15.87 -6.51 -7.84
C GLU A 215 -16.96 -7.59 -7.90
N ASN A 216 -16.62 -8.83 -7.52
CA ASN A 216 -17.45 -10.04 -7.61
C ASN A 216 -17.71 -10.63 -9.02
N SER A 217 -17.17 -10.05 -10.09
CA SER A 217 -17.28 -10.65 -11.42
C SER A 217 -16.57 -12.01 -11.51
N ARG A 218 -16.97 -12.85 -12.47
CA ARG A 218 -16.31 -14.15 -12.71
C ARG A 218 -14.82 -13.95 -13.04
N SER A 219 -14.50 -12.98 -13.89
CA SER A 219 -13.12 -12.68 -14.29
C SER A 219 -12.26 -12.19 -13.12
N PHE A 220 -12.81 -11.34 -12.25
CA PHE A 220 -12.11 -10.89 -11.04
C PHE A 220 -11.83 -12.04 -10.08
N ARG A 221 -12.83 -12.90 -9.82
CA ARG A 221 -12.64 -14.10 -8.99
C ARG A 221 -11.61 -15.07 -9.57
N LEU A 222 -11.59 -15.25 -10.89
CA LEU A 222 -10.55 -16.04 -11.54
C LEU A 222 -9.17 -15.40 -11.35
N ALA A 223 -9.02 -14.09 -11.55
CA ALA A 223 -7.74 -13.41 -11.37
C ALA A 223 -7.23 -13.55 -9.93
N GLN A 224 -8.12 -13.41 -8.93
CA GLN A 224 -7.80 -13.63 -7.52
C GLN A 224 -7.42 -15.09 -7.22
N LEU A 225 -8.04 -16.07 -7.88
CA LEU A 225 -7.68 -17.49 -7.75
C LEU A 225 -6.29 -17.78 -8.31
N PHE A 226 -5.96 -17.27 -9.49
CA PHE A 226 -4.62 -17.39 -10.07
C PHE A 226 -3.57 -16.71 -9.19
N HIS A 227 -3.89 -15.54 -8.64
CA HIS A 227 -3.06 -14.81 -7.69
C HIS A 227 -2.80 -15.64 -6.42
N LEU A 228 -3.84 -16.20 -5.80
CA LEU A 228 -3.71 -17.05 -4.61
C LEU A 228 -2.83 -18.27 -4.87
N ALA A 229 -3.01 -18.95 -6.01
CA ALA A 229 -2.20 -20.11 -6.39
C ALA A 229 -0.73 -19.75 -6.62
N LYS A 230 -0.46 -18.58 -7.24
CA LYS A 230 0.88 -18.04 -7.43
C LYS A 230 1.54 -17.72 -6.09
N HIS A 231 0.84 -17.02 -5.19
CA HIS A 231 1.34 -16.73 -3.83
C HIS A 231 1.63 -18.00 -3.03
N LEU A 232 0.76 -19.01 -3.11
CA LEU A 232 1.01 -20.29 -2.45
C LEU A 232 2.26 -20.99 -3.01
N ALA A 233 2.44 -20.97 -4.33
CA ALA A 233 3.62 -21.52 -4.99
C ALA A 233 4.90 -20.74 -4.64
N ASP A 234 4.84 -19.41 -4.54
CA ASP A 234 5.96 -18.56 -4.12
C ASP A 234 6.39 -18.88 -2.68
N VAL A 235 5.45 -18.91 -1.72
CA VAL A 235 5.70 -19.25 -0.31
C VAL A 235 6.31 -20.64 -0.15
N SER A 236 5.92 -21.58 -1.02
CA SER A 236 6.50 -22.93 -1.01
C SER A 236 7.97 -22.96 -1.43
N VAL A 237 8.55 -21.88 -1.93
CA VAL A 237 9.93 -21.85 -2.41
C VAL A 237 10.82 -20.90 -1.56
N THR A 238 10.21 -19.99 -0.79
CA THR A 238 10.90 -18.96 0.00
C THR A 238 11.66 -19.52 1.22
N ASN A 239 12.79 -18.88 1.58
CA ASN A 239 13.56 -19.18 2.80
C ASN A 239 12.86 -18.67 4.08
N GLU A 240 13.23 -19.22 5.25
CA GLU A 240 12.54 -19.03 6.55
C GLU A 240 12.29 -17.58 7.08
N PRO A 241 13.07 -16.51 6.79
CA PRO A 241 12.84 -15.21 7.43
C PRO A 241 11.65 -14.39 6.88
N GLU A 242 11.23 -14.56 5.62
CA GLU A 242 10.10 -13.82 5.00
C GLU A 242 8.76 -14.56 5.13
N PHE A 243 8.80 -15.69 5.82
CA PHE A 243 7.79 -16.72 5.78
C PHE A 243 6.47 -16.37 6.49
N PHE A 244 6.56 -15.71 7.64
CA PHE A 244 5.40 -15.42 8.49
C PHE A 244 4.48 -14.36 7.90
N GLU A 245 5.07 -13.33 7.28
CA GLU A 245 4.35 -12.22 6.65
C GLU A 245 3.61 -12.70 5.41
N GLN A 246 4.28 -13.45 4.52
CA GLN A 246 3.68 -14.01 3.30
C GLN A 246 2.58 -15.05 3.61
N THR A 247 2.73 -15.84 4.67
CA THR A 247 1.69 -16.81 5.08
C THR A 247 0.45 -16.11 5.65
N SER A 248 0.62 -15.00 6.36
CA SER A 248 -0.49 -14.20 6.89
C SER A 248 -1.28 -13.54 5.75
N GLU A 249 -0.59 -13.01 4.75
CA GLU A 249 -1.20 -12.46 3.54
C GLU A 249 -1.97 -13.54 2.75
N LEU A 250 -1.40 -14.73 2.59
CA LEU A 250 -2.05 -15.88 1.95
C LEU A 250 -3.39 -16.23 2.62
N MET A 251 -3.44 -16.25 3.96
CA MET A 251 -4.67 -16.51 4.72
C MET A 251 -5.73 -15.42 4.52
N LEU A 252 -5.31 -14.16 4.48
CA LEU A 252 -6.22 -13.03 4.20
C LEU A 252 -6.79 -13.10 2.78
N LEU A 253 -5.95 -13.45 1.79
CA LEU A 253 -6.38 -13.65 0.41
C LEU A 253 -7.36 -14.82 0.28
N ALA A 254 -7.05 -15.97 0.88
CA ALA A 254 -7.92 -17.14 0.88
C ALA A 254 -9.31 -16.81 1.48
N LYS A 255 -9.34 -16.08 2.61
CA LYS A 255 -10.58 -15.61 3.23
C LYS A 255 -11.38 -14.68 2.34
N LYS A 256 -10.73 -13.71 1.67
CA LYS A 256 -11.39 -12.78 0.73
C LYS A 256 -12.06 -13.51 -0.44
N ILE A 257 -11.46 -14.60 -0.89
CA ILE A 257 -11.96 -15.39 -2.03
C ILE A 257 -13.10 -16.35 -1.59
N GLY A 258 -13.29 -16.54 -0.29
CA GLY A 258 -14.38 -17.34 0.27
C GLY A 258 -13.98 -18.74 0.73
N PHE A 259 -12.68 -19.01 0.93
CA PHE A 259 -12.24 -20.24 1.58
C PHE A 259 -12.49 -20.16 3.09
N GLU A 260 -12.98 -21.25 3.66
CA GLU A 260 -13.12 -21.37 5.11
C GLU A 260 -11.73 -21.52 5.76
N THR A 261 -11.48 -20.75 6.83
CA THR A 261 -10.22 -20.78 7.59
C THR A 261 -9.85 -22.17 8.08
N ASN A 262 -10.84 -23.06 8.27
CA ASN A 262 -10.63 -24.41 8.78
C ASN A 262 -10.26 -25.42 7.68
N SER A 263 -10.75 -25.26 6.45
CA SER A 263 -10.54 -26.23 5.37
C SER A 263 -9.35 -25.87 4.48
N PHE A 264 -8.95 -24.59 4.48
CA PHE A 264 -7.82 -24.12 3.69
C PHE A 264 -6.49 -24.78 4.08
N PRO A 265 -6.14 -24.96 5.37
CA PRO A 265 -4.93 -25.67 5.78
C PRO A 265 -4.86 -27.11 5.26
N ASP A 266 -5.94 -27.87 5.45
CA ASP A 266 -6.02 -29.27 5.00
C ASP A 266 -5.88 -29.35 3.47
N MET A 267 -6.54 -28.44 2.75
CA MET A 267 -6.42 -28.37 1.30
C MET A 267 -5.01 -28.01 0.83
N VAL A 268 -4.31 -27.11 1.53
CA VAL A 268 -2.89 -26.81 1.25
C VAL A 268 -2.03 -28.05 1.49
N GLN A 269 -2.29 -28.81 2.55
CA GLN A 269 -1.58 -30.07 2.81
C GLN A 269 -1.81 -31.11 1.70
N ASP A 270 -3.04 -31.24 1.21
CA ASP A 270 -3.38 -32.13 0.09
C ASP A 270 -2.65 -31.71 -1.20
N ILE A 271 -2.65 -30.41 -1.54
CA ILE A 271 -1.91 -29.85 -2.68
C ILE A 271 -0.41 -30.19 -2.58
N ILE A 272 0.18 -29.99 -1.40
CA ILE A 272 1.59 -30.29 -1.14
C ILE A 272 1.87 -31.78 -1.32
N GLN A 273 0.99 -32.64 -0.81
CA GLN A 273 1.17 -34.08 -0.88
C GLN A 273 1.05 -34.59 -2.32
N GLU A 274 0.09 -34.06 -3.07
CA GLU A 274 -0.04 -34.33 -4.49
C GLU A 274 1.21 -33.86 -5.24
N TRP A 275 1.67 -32.63 -5.02
CA TRP A 275 2.90 -32.11 -5.62
C TRP A 275 4.13 -32.99 -5.32
N LYS A 276 4.28 -33.50 -4.08
CA LYS A 276 5.37 -34.42 -3.71
C LYS A 276 5.30 -35.75 -4.47
N SER A 277 4.09 -36.26 -4.71
CA SER A 277 3.85 -37.45 -5.52
C SER A 277 4.40 -37.23 -6.93
N TRP A 278 4.06 -36.09 -7.54
CA TRP A 278 4.55 -35.71 -8.85
C TRP A 278 6.06 -35.45 -8.89
N LYS A 279 6.63 -34.78 -7.88
CA LYS A 279 8.09 -34.58 -7.76
C LYS A 279 8.84 -35.90 -7.86
N THR A 280 8.34 -36.91 -7.14
CA THR A 280 8.95 -38.25 -7.09
C THR A 280 8.85 -38.95 -8.45
N LEU A 281 7.69 -38.89 -9.09
CA LEU A 281 7.46 -39.44 -10.43
C LEU A 281 8.42 -38.83 -11.47
N LEU A 282 8.64 -37.51 -11.39
CA LEU A 282 9.39 -36.72 -12.37
C LEU A 282 10.89 -36.60 -12.07
N LYS A 283 11.35 -37.10 -10.91
CA LYS A 283 12.75 -36.96 -10.45
C LYS A 283 13.24 -35.50 -10.46
N LEU A 284 12.38 -34.55 -10.08
CA LEU A 284 12.73 -33.13 -10.01
C LEU A 284 13.72 -32.90 -8.85
N PRO A 285 14.90 -32.30 -9.09
CA PRO A 285 15.98 -32.14 -8.09
C PRO A 285 15.76 -30.93 -7.17
N VAL A 286 14.57 -30.79 -6.58
CA VAL A 286 14.23 -29.67 -5.68
C VAL A 286 14.10 -30.18 -4.25
N ASP A 287 15.22 -30.27 -3.53
CA ASP A 287 15.24 -30.88 -2.18
C ASP A 287 14.93 -29.91 -1.02
N ASN A 288 14.90 -28.61 -1.30
CA ASN A 288 14.62 -27.56 -0.30
C ASN A 288 13.27 -26.90 -0.54
N ILE A 289 12.18 -27.62 -0.24
CA ILE A 289 10.90 -26.95 0.04
C ILE A 289 10.52 -27.29 1.47
N SER A 290 10.52 -26.28 2.35
CA SER A 290 10.11 -26.44 3.74
C SER A 290 8.59 -26.46 3.87
N PHE A 291 7.96 -27.48 3.28
CA PHE A 291 6.51 -27.72 3.42
C PHE A 291 6.08 -27.88 4.88
N LYS A 292 6.99 -28.36 5.74
CA LYS A 292 6.73 -28.59 7.16
C LYS A 292 6.47 -27.28 7.89
N THR A 293 7.21 -26.22 7.58
CA THR A 293 7.00 -24.89 8.16
C THR A 293 5.70 -24.25 7.64
N VAL A 294 5.26 -24.55 6.40
CA VAL A 294 4.02 -24.01 5.79
C VAL A 294 2.79 -24.57 6.46
N THR A 295 2.69 -25.89 6.53
CA THR A 295 1.57 -26.54 7.20
C THR A 295 1.58 -26.24 8.70
N GLU A 296 2.73 -26.27 9.38
CA GLU A 296 2.80 -25.94 10.80
C GLU A 296 2.48 -24.47 11.09
N THR A 297 2.81 -23.52 10.21
CA THR A 297 2.52 -22.09 10.40
C THR A 297 1.08 -21.76 10.02
N ILE A 298 0.55 -22.34 8.94
CA ILE A 298 -0.87 -22.21 8.58
C ILE A 298 -1.73 -22.88 9.67
N GLU A 299 -1.33 -24.03 10.19
CA GLU A 299 -1.98 -24.66 11.35
C GLU A 299 -1.82 -23.83 12.61
N LYS A 300 -0.65 -23.23 12.89
CA LYS A 300 -0.46 -22.32 14.04
C LYS A 300 -1.26 -21.03 13.89
N ILE A 301 -1.41 -20.48 12.70
CA ILE A 301 -2.26 -19.30 12.43
C ILE A 301 -3.73 -19.68 12.54
N SER A 302 -4.13 -20.85 12.02
CA SER A 302 -5.51 -21.36 12.13
C SER A 302 -5.86 -21.76 13.57
N LYS A 303 -4.90 -22.33 14.31
CA LYS A 303 -4.99 -22.60 15.77
C LYS A 303 -4.94 -21.32 16.57
N ASN A 304 -4.14 -20.31 16.19
CA ASN A 304 -4.18 -18.99 16.81
C ASN A 304 -5.51 -18.28 16.52
N ASP A 305 -6.16 -18.46 15.36
CA ASP A 305 -7.52 -17.96 15.10
C ASP A 305 -8.60 -18.78 15.87
N GLN A 306 -8.30 -20.04 16.26
CA GLN A 306 -9.15 -20.84 17.16
C GLN A 306 -8.94 -20.52 18.65
N GLU A 307 -7.71 -20.22 19.07
CA GLU A 307 -7.32 -19.85 20.44
C GLU A 307 -7.52 -18.36 20.72
N ALA A 308 -7.52 -17.50 19.69
CA ALA A 308 -7.80 -16.07 19.79
C ALA A 308 -9.30 -15.76 19.68
N ALA A 309 -10.12 -16.40 20.51
CA ALA A 309 -10.87 -15.66 21.54
C ALA A 309 -11.81 -16.61 22.25
N SER A 310 -11.44 -16.98 23.47
CA SER A 310 -12.49 -17.18 24.47
C SER A 310 -13.32 -15.89 24.55
N LEU A 311 -14.54 -15.92 24.02
CA LEU A 311 -15.49 -14.83 24.19
C LEU A 311 -16.06 -14.91 25.60
N ARG A 312 -16.26 -13.77 26.24
CA ARG A 312 -17.16 -13.66 27.39
C ARG A 312 -18.58 -13.63 26.85
N VAL A 313 -19.29 -14.74 26.96
CA VAL A 313 -20.66 -14.90 26.49
C VAL A 313 -21.59 -14.88 27.68
N MET A 314 -22.56 -14.00 27.68
CA MET A 314 -23.64 -13.99 28.67
C MET A 314 -24.86 -14.70 28.09
N VAL A 315 -25.41 -15.67 28.81
CA VAL A 315 -26.62 -16.40 28.44
C VAL A 315 -27.73 -16.02 29.41
N VAL A 316 -28.83 -15.48 28.89
CA VAL A 316 -30.00 -15.07 29.66
C VAL A 316 -31.18 -15.93 29.21
N GLU A 317 -31.60 -16.86 30.05
CA GLU A 317 -32.58 -17.90 29.72
C GLU A 317 -33.25 -18.36 31.02
N ASP A 318 -34.57 -18.38 31.09
CA ASP A 318 -35.32 -18.68 32.32
C ASP A 318 -35.43 -20.19 32.57
N GLU A 319 -35.54 -21.00 31.52
CA GLU A 319 -35.63 -22.44 31.65
C GLU A 319 -34.26 -23.07 32.03
N PRO A 320 -34.12 -23.72 33.20
CA PRO A 320 -32.83 -24.21 33.70
C PRO A 320 -32.25 -25.32 32.82
N VAL A 321 -33.09 -26.13 32.17
CA VAL A 321 -32.64 -27.18 31.26
C VAL A 321 -32.05 -26.59 29.98
N SER A 322 -32.73 -25.61 29.37
CA SER A 322 -32.25 -24.87 28.20
C SER A 322 -30.95 -24.12 28.52
N ARG A 323 -30.91 -23.41 29.66
CA ARG A 323 -29.74 -22.66 30.12
C ARG A 323 -28.50 -23.54 30.28
N ASN A 324 -28.63 -24.68 30.95
CA ASN A 324 -27.52 -25.63 31.14
C ASN A 324 -27.05 -26.26 29.83
N LEU A 325 -27.97 -26.51 28.88
CA LEU A 325 -27.61 -27.03 27.56
C LEU A 325 -26.78 -26.02 26.77
N ILE A 326 -27.23 -24.75 26.73
CA ILE A 326 -26.54 -23.67 26.02
C ILE A 326 -25.16 -23.42 26.64
N GLU A 327 -25.09 -23.36 27.98
CA GLU A 327 -23.84 -23.23 28.72
C GLU A 327 -22.87 -24.37 28.39
N GLY A 328 -23.34 -25.62 28.39
CA GLY A 328 -22.53 -26.79 28.05
C GLY A 328 -22.01 -26.77 26.60
N ILE A 329 -22.82 -26.31 25.64
CA ILE A 329 -22.37 -26.15 24.24
C ILE A 329 -21.29 -25.06 24.16
N LEU A 330 -21.53 -23.90 24.75
CA LEU A 330 -20.62 -22.75 24.65
C LEU A 330 -19.29 -22.98 25.39
N SER A 331 -19.34 -23.54 26.59
CA SER A 331 -18.14 -23.79 27.42
C SER A 331 -17.40 -25.05 26.97
N ASN A 332 -18.04 -26.21 26.95
CA ASN A 332 -17.37 -27.49 26.74
C ASN A 332 -17.14 -27.83 25.27
N THR A 333 -18.03 -27.41 24.37
CA THR A 333 -17.93 -27.73 22.93
C THR A 333 -17.23 -26.62 22.14
N LEU A 334 -17.43 -25.36 22.51
CA LEU A 334 -16.92 -24.20 21.77
C LEU A 334 -15.81 -23.42 22.51
N GLY A 335 -15.54 -23.71 23.79
CA GLY A 335 -14.39 -23.16 24.51
C GLY A 335 -14.51 -21.69 24.93
N HIS A 336 -15.72 -21.16 25.12
CA HIS A 336 -15.96 -19.78 25.54
C HIS A 336 -16.14 -19.65 27.06
N THR A 337 -15.89 -18.45 27.61
CA THR A 337 -16.19 -18.12 29.00
C THR A 337 -17.65 -17.71 29.11
N VAL A 338 -18.46 -18.50 29.82
CA VAL A 338 -19.91 -18.32 29.88
C VAL A 338 -20.33 -17.75 31.23
N PHE A 339 -21.23 -16.79 31.22
CA PHE A 339 -21.94 -16.26 32.39
C PHE A 339 -23.44 -16.49 32.18
N THR A 340 -24.15 -16.98 33.18
CA THR A 340 -25.57 -17.31 33.05
C THR A 340 -26.44 -16.43 33.94
N ALA A 341 -27.63 -16.08 33.44
CA ALA A 341 -28.66 -15.33 34.16
C ALA A 341 -30.04 -15.93 33.88
N GLU A 342 -30.95 -15.81 34.85
CA GLU A 342 -32.28 -16.46 34.81
C GLU A 342 -33.38 -15.53 34.28
N ASN A 343 -33.11 -14.23 34.17
CA ASN A 343 -34.02 -13.24 33.57
C ASN A 343 -33.25 -11.99 33.11
N GLY A 344 -33.91 -11.12 32.34
CA GLY A 344 -33.30 -9.91 31.79
C GLY A 344 -32.76 -8.95 32.86
N LYS A 345 -33.41 -8.85 34.02
CA LYS A 345 -33.00 -7.95 35.10
C LYS A 345 -31.68 -8.39 35.74
N GLN A 346 -31.53 -9.69 36.00
CA GLN A 346 -30.27 -10.27 36.46
C GLN A 346 -29.18 -10.14 35.38
N GLY A 347 -29.52 -10.41 34.11
CA GLY A 347 -28.60 -10.25 32.98
C GLY A 347 -28.04 -8.84 32.87
N LEU A 348 -28.91 -7.81 32.95
CA LEU A 348 -28.51 -6.41 32.91
C LEU A 348 -27.58 -6.03 34.07
N SER A 349 -27.89 -6.49 35.29
CA SER A 349 -27.04 -6.24 36.47
C SER A 349 -25.66 -6.87 36.31
N MET A 350 -25.59 -8.10 35.81
CA MET A 350 -24.33 -8.83 35.62
C MET A 350 -23.51 -8.28 34.44
N ALA A 351 -24.16 -7.69 33.43
CA ALA A 351 -23.48 -7.20 32.23
C ALA A 351 -22.47 -6.09 32.54
N LEU A 352 -22.70 -5.30 33.60
CA LEU A 352 -21.79 -4.25 34.05
C LEU A 352 -20.48 -4.80 34.63
N ASP A 353 -20.55 -5.91 35.36
CA ASP A 353 -19.38 -6.51 36.02
C ASP A 353 -18.61 -7.44 35.07
N THR A 354 -19.33 -8.15 34.20
CA THR A 354 -18.75 -9.16 33.31
C THR A 354 -18.30 -8.58 31.96
N ILE A 355 -18.85 -7.43 31.56
CA ILE A 355 -18.60 -6.74 30.28
C ILE A 355 -18.58 -7.78 29.13
N PRO A 356 -19.71 -8.44 28.87
CA PRO A 356 -19.75 -9.55 27.92
C PRO A 356 -19.48 -9.05 26.50
N HIS A 357 -18.79 -9.86 25.70
CA HIS A 357 -18.61 -9.60 24.28
C HIS A 357 -19.87 -9.94 23.48
N VAL A 358 -20.57 -10.99 23.92
CA VAL A 358 -21.81 -11.47 23.30
C VAL A 358 -22.85 -11.68 24.39
N VAL A 359 -24.07 -11.21 24.16
CA VAL A 359 -25.25 -11.54 24.97
C VAL A 359 -26.15 -12.43 24.12
N ILE A 360 -26.53 -13.57 24.66
CA ILE A 360 -27.48 -14.51 24.07
C ILE A 360 -28.68 -14.51 25.01
N THR A 361 -29.83 -14.06 24.53
CA THR A 361 -31.04 -13.93 25.36
C THR A 361 -32.19 -14.70 24.76
N ASP A 362 -32.98 -15.39 25.58
CA ASP A 362 -34.30 -15.85 25.14
C ASP A 362 -35.20 -14.65 24.87
N TRP A 363 -36.11 -14.81 23.92
CA TRP A 363 -37.08 -13.79 23.56
C TRP A 363 -38.06 -13.57 24.72
N MET A 364 -38.64 -14.66 25.24
CA MET A 364 -39.72 -14.64 26.22
C MET A 364 -39.19 -15.10 27.58
N MET A 365 -39.17 -14.21 28.57
CA MET A 365 -38.73 -14.52 29.93
C MET A 365 -39.58 -13.75 30.95
N PRO A 366 -39.71 -14.23 32.20
CA PRO A 366 -40.36 -13.51 33.28
C PRO A 366 -39.56 -12.27 33.72
N GLU A 367 -40.25 -11.32 34.37
CA GLU A 367 -39.73 -10.04 34.89
C GLU A 367 -39.24 -9.03 33.85
N MET A 368 -38.30 -9.42 33.00
CA MET A 368 -37.75 -8.61 31.92
C MET A 368 -37.42 -9.53 30.75
N ASP A 369 -38.03 -9.26 29.60
CA ASP A 369 -37.87 -10.07 28.40
C ASP A 369 -36.59 -9.71 27.61
N GLY A 370 -36.29 -10.48 26.57
CA GLY A 370 -35.06 -10.29 25.79
C GLY A 370 -35.02 -8.98 25.00
N LEU A 371 -36.17 -8.42 24.61
CA LEU A 371 -36.25 -7.15 23.89
C LEU A 371 -36.04 -5.98 24.85
N GLU A 372 -36.66 -6.03 26.03
CA GLU A 372 -36.48 -5.04 27.10
C GLU A 372 -35.02 -5.00 27.57
N LEU A 373 -34.38 -6.17 27.73
CA LEU A 373 -32.94 -6.27 28.02
C LEU A 373 -32.10 -5.63 26.91
N THR A 374 -32.39 -5.94 25.65
CA THR A 374 -31.65 -5.38 24.49
C THR A 374 -31.75 -3.86 24.48
N HIS A 375 -32.96 -3.33 24.64
CA HIS A 375 -33.18 -1.89 24.68
C HIS A 375 -32.41 -1.21 25.81
N ALA A 376 -32.41 -1.82 27.01
CA ALA A 376 -31.67 -1.30 28.17
C ALA A 376 -30.15 -1.29 27.95
N LEU A 377 -29.59 -2.34 27.33
CA LEU A 377 -28.16 -2.39 27.00
C LEU A 377 -27.78 -1.32 25.97
N ARG A 378 -28.56 -1.16 24.90
CA ARG A 378 -28.29 -0.18 23.82
C ARG A 378 -28.38 1.28 24.26
N ALA A 379 -29.06 1.56 25.37
CA ALA A 379 -29.11 2.90 25.97
C ALA A 379 -27.76 3.36 26.57
N THR A 380 -26.75 2.47 26.66
CA THR A 380 -25.42 2.76 27.21
C THR A 380 -24.33 2.72 26.14
N GLU A 381 -23.27 3.54 26.26
CA GLU A 381 -22.17 3.57 25.27
C GLU A 381 -21.44 2.21 25.15
N TRP A 382 -21.20 1.53 26.27
CA TRP A 382 -20.55 0.22 26.25
C TRP A 382 -21.51 -0.87 25.72
N GLY A 383 -22.80 -0.80 26.06
CA GLY A 383 -23.79 -1.75 25.57
C GLY A 383 -24.07 -1.64 24.07
N GLN A 384 -23.75 -0.53 23.40
CA GLN A 384 -23.75 -0.40 21.94
C GLN A 384 -22.66 -1.25 21.25
N SER A 385 -21.62 -1.65 21.98
CA SER A 385 -20.51 -2.46 21.44
C SER A 385 -20.69 -3.97 21.62
N ILE A 386 -21.71 -4.40 22.37
CA ILE A 386 -21.99 -5.81 22.66
C ILE A 386 -22.72 -6.44 21.48
N TYR A 387 -22.33 -7.62 21.05
CA TYR A 387 -23.10 -8.35 20.04
C TYR A 387 -24.26 -9.10 20.70
N ILE A 388 -25.50 -8.84 20.29
CA ILE A 388 -26.71 -9.40 20.92
C ILE A 388 -27.38 -10.39 19.97
N ILE A 389 -27.48 -11.64 20.41
CA ILE A 389 -28.12 -12.75 19.71
C ILE A 389 -29.41 -13.12 20.45
N MET A 390 -30.53 -13.14 19.76
CA MET A 390 -31.81 -13.54 20.33
C MET A 390 -32.14 -15.01 20.00
N LEU A 391 -32.54 -15.79 21.00
CA LEU A 391 -33.09 -17.12 20.79
C LEU A 391 -34.61 -17.01 20.64
N THR A 392 -35.19 -17.67 19.63
CA THR A 392 -36.63 -17.58 19.35
C THR A 392 -37.21 -18.92 18.91
N GLY A 393 -38.45 -19.21 19.30
CA GLY A 393 -39.25 -20.31 18.76
C GLY A 393 -40.22 -19.88 17.65
N VAL A 394 -40.21 -18.60 17.26
CA VAL A 394 -41.16 -17.99 16.33
C VAL A 394 -40.51 -17.77 14.96
N GLU A 395 -41.12 -18.29 13.90
CA GLU A 395 -40.64 -18.16 12.51
C GLU A 395 -41.28 -16.99 11.73
N GLU A 396 -42.20 -16.23 12.35
CA GLU A 396 -42.89 -15.11 11.69
C GLU A 396 -41.94 -13.93 11.39
N GLU A 397 -41.70 -13.67 10.10
CA GLU A 397 -40.78 -12.62 9.60
C GLU A 397 -41.09 -11.22 10.15
N GLU A 398 -42.37 -10.86 10.34
CA GLU A 398 -42.77 -9.55 10.87
C GLU A 398 -42.31 -9.31 12.32
N LYS A 399 -42.24 -10.37 13.13
CA LYS A 399 -41.75 -10.27 14.52
C LYS A 399 -40.22 -10.17 14.54
N LEU A 400 -39.53 -10.94 13.70
CA LEU A 400 -38.08 -10.88 13.55
C LEU A 400 -37.61 -9.49 13.08
N ALA A 401 -38.34 -8.86 12.16
CA ALA A 401 -38.04 -7.50 11.70
C ALA A 401 -38.07 -6.47 12.85
N LYS A 402 -39.07 -6.56 13.74
CA LYS A 402 -39.17 -5.68 14.92
C LYS A 402 -38.02 -5.87 15.91
N ALA A 403 -37.45 -7.06 16.02
CA ALA A 403 -36.28 -7.30 16.88
C ALA A 403 -35.03 -6.56 16.38
N PHE A 404 -34.80 -6.53 15.07
CA PHE A 404 -33.70 -5.76 14.48
C PHE A 404 -33.86 -4.25 14.69
N GLU A 405 -35.09 -3.72 14.62
CA GLU A 405 -35.36 -2.30 14.87
C GLU A 405 -35.02 -1.87 16.32
N ILE A 406 -35.11 -2.80 17.28
CA ILE A 406 -34.79 -2.57 18.70
C ILE A 406 -33.28 -2.70 18.98
N GLY A 407 -32.50 -3.18 18.00
CA GLY A 407 -31.04 -3.22 18.04
C GLY A 407 -30.44 -4.60 18.35
N VAL A 408 -31.20 -5.69 18.12
CA VAL A 408 -30.67 -7.05 18.09
C VAL A 408 -29.78 -7.22 16.86
N ASP A 409 -28.60 -7.86 17.00
CA ASP A 409 -27.66 -8.03 15.90
C ASP A 409 -27.92 -9.32 15.10
N ASP A 410 -28.43 -10.36 15.75
CA ASP A 410 -28.76 -11.63 15.09
C ASP A 410 -29.78 -12.45 15.89
N TYR A 411 -30.32 -13.50 15.28
CA TYR A 411 -31.23 -14.43 15.96
C TYR A 411 -30.93 -15.90 15.63
N ILE A 412 -31.37 -16.80 16.51
CA ILE A 412 -31.25 -18.25 16.36
C ILE A 412 -32.60 -18.90 16.69
N ILE A 413 -33.07 -19.72 15.75
CA ILE A 413 -34.32 -20.45 15.89
C ILE A 413 -34.06 -21.71 16.75
N LYS A 414 -34.89 -21.95 17.76
CA LYS A 414 -34.89 -23.18 18.58
C LYS A 414 -35.55 -24.32 17.76
N PRO A 415 -35.00 -25.55 17.73
CA PRO A 415 -33.87 -26.05 18.53
C PRO A 415 -32.50 -25.65 17.96
N ILE A 416 -31.54 -25.43 18.87
CA ILE A 416 -30.21 -24.92 18.51
C ILE A 416 -29.43 -25.95 17.69
N ASN A 417 -29.05 -25.55 16.48
CA ASN A 417 -28.16 -26.31 15.61
C ASN A 417 -26.71 -25.81 15.80
N ILE A 418 -25.82 -26.70 16.26
CA ILE A 418 -24.43 -26.33 16.63
C ILE A 418 -23.65 -25.68 15.48
N PRO A 419 -23.67 -26.19 14.23
CA PRO A 419 -23.02 -25.53 13.10
C PRO A 419 -23.46 -24.08 12.86
N THR A 420 -24.78 -23.83 12.86
CA THR A 420 -25.32 -22.47 12.67
C THR A 420 -25.02 -21.58 13.87
N PHE A 421 -25.14 -22.09 15.10
CA PHE A 421 -24.78 -21.35 16.31
C PHE A 421 -23.31 -20.90 16.30
N ARG A 422 -22.41 -21.79 15.89
CA ARG A 422 -20.98 -21.48 15.72
C ARG A 422 -20.73 -20.41 14.67
N ALA A 423 -21.46 -20.43 13.55
CA ALA A 423 -21.33 -19.42 12.50
C ALA A 423 -21.75 -18.02 13.00
N ARG A 424 -22.81 -17.95 13.80
CA ARG A 424 -23.33 -16.70 14.41
C ARG A 424 -22.35 -16.11 15.43
N LEU A 425 -21.76 -16.95 16.28
CA LEU A 425 -20.72 -16.54 17.23
C LEU A 425 -19.43 -16.07 16.53
N ARG A 426 -19.08 -16.67 15.38
CA ARG A 426 -17.96 -16.21 14.55
C ARG A 426 -18.22 -14.84 13.92
N ALA A 427 -19.45 -14.57 13.48
CA ALA A 427 -19.83 -13.24 13.00
C ALA A 427 -19.69 -12.19 14.12
N ALA A 428 -20.16 -12.52 15.34
CA ALA A 428 -20.02 -11.68 16.52
C ALA A 428 -18.56 -11.36 16.84
N TRP A 429 -17.68 -12.37 16.81
CA TRP A 429 -16.24 -12.17 17.01
C TRP A 429 -15.62 -11.28 15.93
N HIS A 430 -15.99 -11.49 14.66
CA HIS A 430 -15.43 -10.71 13.57
C HIS A 430 -15.81 -9.24 13.68
N TYR A 431 -17.08 -8.96 14.00
CA TYR A 431 -17.57 -7.62 14.27
C TYR A 431 -16.77 -6.94 15.39
N ARG A 432 -16.50 -7.66 16.49
CA ARG A 432 -15.68 -7.16 17.59
C ARG A 432 -14.25 -6.83 17.16
N ARG A 433 -13.58 -7.74 16.44
CA ARG A 433 -12.20 -7.53 15.95
C ARG A 433 -12.11 -6.34 15.01
N LEU A 434 -13.13 -6.11 14.17
CA LEU A 434 -13.22 -4.89 13.38
C LEU A 434 -13.30 -3.66 14.25
N GLN A 435 -14.20 -3.62 15.25
CA GLN A 435 -14.34 -2.47 16.14
C GLN A 435 -13.04 -2.16 16.91
N ASP A 436 -12.35 -3.18 17.42
CA ASP A 436 -11.08 -3.00 18.12
C ASP A 436 -9.99 -2.47 17.21
N SER A 437 -9.86 -3.02 15.99
CA SER A 437 -8.89 -2.52 15.01
C SER A 437 -9.19 -1.08 14.58
N TRP A 438 -10.46 -0.71 14.45
CA TRP A 438 -10.89 0.65 14.12
C TRP A 438 -10.50 1.65 15.21
N SER A 439 -10.70 1.28 16.49
CA SER A 439 -10.31 2.12 17.62
C SER A 439 -8.79 2.34 17.68
N GLU A 440 -8.01 1.27 17.48
CA GLU A 440 -6.54 1.36 17.49
C GLU A 440 -6.02 2.19 16.30
N ASN A 441 -6.55 1.95 15.10
CA ASN A 441 -6.19 2.72 13.90
C ASN A 441 -6.52 4.20 14.09
N GLN A 442 -7.67 4.55 14.66
CA GLN A 442 -8.01 5.95 14.98
C GLN A 442 -7.00 6.62 15.91
N LYS A 443 -6.52 5.89 16.92
CA LYS A 443 -5.51 6.39 17.84
C LYS A 443 -4.18 6.64 17.11
N GLN A 444 -3.72 5.69 16.32
CA GLN A 444 -2.50 5.83 15.52
C GLN A 444 -2.58 7.01 14.54
N LEU A 445 -3.71 7.17 13.85
CA LEU A 445 -3.95 8.29 12.94
C LEU A 445 -3.81 9.65 13.65
N LYS A 446 -4.32 9.78 14.88
CA LYS A 446 -4.17 11.00 15.68
C LYS A 446 -2.71 11.27 16.04
N GLU A 447 -1.96 10.24 16.43
CA GLU A 447 -0.54 10.36 16.74
C GLU A 447 0.30 10.75 15.50
N TYR A 448 0.05 10.10 14.36
CA TYR A 448 0.70 10.46 13.09
C TYR A 448 0.37 11.90 12.66
N ALA A 449 -0.88 12.33 12.77
CA ALA A 449 -1.27 13.69 12.45
C ALA A 449 -0.54 14.73 13.33
N ALA A 450 -0.40 14.45 14.63
CA ALA A 450 0.35 15.32 15.54
C ALA A 450 1.84 15.39 15.17
N ASN A 451 2.47 14.24 14.90
CA ASN A 451 3.87 14.18 14.49
C ASN A 451 4.13 14.90 13.16
N LEU A 452 3.23 14.71 12.18
CA LEU A 452 3.31 15.39 10.89
C LEU A 452 3.17 16.90 11.04
N ALA A 453 2.26 17.37 11.90
CA ALA A 453 2.10 18.80 12.18
C ALA A 453 3.37 19.41 12.79
N ILE A 454 4.00 18.72 13.75
CA ILE A 454 5.28 19.15 14.36
C ILE A 454 6.39 19.19 13.31
N SER A 455 6.54 18.13 12.52
CA SER A 455 7.57 18.03 11.49
C SER A 455 7.42 19.12 10.42
N ASN A 456 6.20 19.32 9.91
CA ASN A 456 5.90 20.39 8.97
C ASN A 456 6.20 21.78 9.54
N ARG A 457 5.92 22.02 10.82
CA ARG A 457 6.27 23.29 11.47
C ARG A 457 7.78 23.50 11.51
N LYS A 458 8.56 22.48 11.86
CA LYS A 458 10.03 22.52 11.88
C LYS A 458 10.60 22.76 10.48
N LEU A 459 10.11 22.05 9.47
CA LEU A 459 10.51 22.22 8.07
C LEU A 459 10.20 23.64 7.58
N LYS A 460 8.99 24.15 7.86
CA LYS A 460 8.63 25.53 7.52
C LYS A 460 9.55 26.55 8.21
N GLN A 461 9.87 26.37 9.49
CA GLN A 461 10.83 27.24 10.17
C GLN A 461 12.20 27.17 9.50
N ALA A 462 12.80 25.97 9.36
CA ALA A 462 14.10 25.80 8.73
C ALA A 462 14.18 26.39 7.31
N ALA A 463 13.09 26.28 6.54
CA ALA A 463 13.07 26.74 5.16
C ALA A 463 12.83 28.26 5.02
N TYR A 464 12.29 28.94 6.03
CA TYR A 464 11.92 30.37 5.96
C TYR A 464 12.65 31.27 6.97
N THR A 465 13.42 30.72 7.92
CA THR A 465 14.16 31.51 8.91
C THR A 465 15.66 31.37 8.75
N ASP A 466 16.39 32.46 8.93
CA ASP A 466 17.84 32.50 9.07
C ASP A 466 18.23 31.95 10.46
N THR A 467 19.07 30.92 10.49
CA THR A 467 19.42 30.17 11.70
C THR A 467 20.23 31.01 12.70
N LEU A 468 20.96 32.02 12.23
CA LEU A 468 21.81 32.85 13.08
C LEU A 468 21.02 33.95 13.80
N THR A 469 20.19 34.70 13.06
CA THR A 469 19.47 35.87 13.58
C THR A 469 18.03 35.55 14.02
N GLY A 470 17.51 34.39 13.62
CA GLY A 470 16.10 34.00 13.84
C GLY A 470 15.10 34.87 13.08
N LEU A 471 15.57 35.71 12.15
CA LEU A 471 14.72 36.48 11.25
C LEU A 471 14.27 35.61 10.07
N PRO A 472 13.21 36.01 9.35
CA PRO A 472 12.96 35.47 8.03
C PRO A 472 14.20 35.54 7.12
N ASN A 473 14.44 34.51 6.33
CA ASN A 473 15.57 34.45 5.39
C ASN A 473 15.22 35.14 4.06
N ARG A 474 16.21 35.22 3.15
CA ARG A 474 16.05 35.78 1.80
C ARG A 474 14.82 35.25 1.07
N ARG A 475 14.57 33.94 1.13
CA ARG A 475 13.43 33.30 0.46
C ARG A 475 12.10 33.84 0.98
N ALA A 476 11.96 33.93 2.31
CA ALA A 476 10.78 34.51 2.95
C ALA A 476 10.58 36.00 2.59
N GLY A 477 11.69 36.75 2.50
CA GLY A 477 11.72 38.14 2.06
C GLY A 477 11.16 38.32 0.65
N MET A 478 11.70 37.59 -0.33
CA MET A 478 11.31 37.72 -1.73
C MET A 478 9.86 37.29 -1.96
N GLU A 479 9.39 36.21 -1.32
CA GLU A 479 7.98 35.80 -1.40
C GLU A 479 7.04 36.86 -0.82
N THR A 480 7.44 37.49 0.29
CA THR A 480 6.65 38.56 0.91
C THR A 480 6.63 39.81 0.04
N LEU A 481 7.76 40.17 -0.57
CA LEU A 481 7.84 41.29 -1.50
C LEU A 481 6.95 41.06 -2.73
N SER A 482 7.02 39.88 -3.34
CA SER A 482 6.18 39.54 -4.51
C SER A 482 4.69 39.58 -4.17
N ARG A 483 4.32 39.14 -2.96
CA ARG A 483 2.93 39.25 -2.47
C ARG A 483 2.53 40.71 -2.28
N ALA A 484 3.37 41.51 -1.61
CA ALA A 484 3.12 42.92 -1.36
C ALA A 484 3.02 43.73 -2.67
N TRP A 485 3.88 43.42 -3.65
CA TRP A 485 3.85 43.99 -5.00
C TRP A 485 2.50 43.78 -5.69
N LYS A 486 2.02 42.53 -5.71
CA LYS A 486 0.71 42.17 -6.28
C LYS A 486 -0.45 42.87 -5.58
N ILE A 487 -0.41 43.01 -4.26
CA ILE A 487 -1.45 43.72 -3.49
C ILE A 487 -1.42 45.22 -3.81
N SER A 488 -0.24 45.84 -3.84
CA SER A 488 -0.06 47.24 -4.20
C SER A 488 -0.44 47.53 -5.66
N ASN A 489 -0.33 46.58 -6.59
CA ASN A 489 -0.84 46.75 -7.97
C ASN A 489 -2.38 46.74 -8.04
N ARG A 490 -3.05 46.11 -7.08
CA ARG A 490 -4.51 45.95 -7.06
C ARG A 490 -5.23 46.94 -6.15
N THR A 491 -4.49 47.61 -5.28
CA THR A 491 -5.03 48.48 -4.22
C THR A 491 -4.23 49.77 -4.17
N ASP A 492 -4.81 50.81 -3.58
CA ASP A 492 -4.13 52.11 -3.36
C ASP A 492 -3.17 52.06 -2.14
N GLN A 493 -2.45 50.95 -1.98
CA GLN A 493 -1.46 50.78 -0.91
C GLN A 493 -0.05 51.07 -1.43
N SER A 494 0.64 52.00 -0.79
CA SER A 494 2.06 52.26 -1.02
C SER A 494 2.92 51.08 -0.55
N LEU A 495 4.03 50.86 -1.26
CA LEU A 495 5.02 49.83 -0.96
C LEU A 495 6.40 50.46 -0.93
N ALA A 496 7.18 50.20 0.11
CA ALA A 496 8.58 50.63 0.21
C ALA A 496 9.50 49.44 0.50
N ALA A 497 10.67 49.46 -0.12
CA ALA A 497 11.77 48.54 0.17
C ALA A 497 12.94 49.33 0.78
N ILE A 498 13.46 48.82 1.90
CA ILE A 498 14.55 49.44 2.64
C ILE A 498 15.65 48.40 2.78
N LEU A 499 16.79 48.64 2.12
CA LEU A 499 17.99 47.81 2.24
C LEU A 499 18.91 48.40 3.30
N ILE A 500 19.44 47.54 4.16
CA ILE A 500 20.27 47.91 5.30
C ILE A 500 21.53 47.07 5.26
N ASP A 501 22.68 47.70 5.45
CA ASP A 501 23.98 47.04 5.47
C ASP A 501 24.82 47.53 6.65
N ILE A 502 25.53 46.61 7.30
CA ILE A 502 26.39 46.94 8.44
C ILE A 502 27.72 47.47 7.95
N ASP A 503 28.02 48.71 8.33
CA ASP A 503 29.25 49.37 7.93
C ASP A 503 30.49 48.66 8.50
N TYR A 504 31.45 48.40 7.64
CA TYR A 504 32.74 47.80 8.01
C TYR A 504 32.61 46.45 8.77
N PHE A 505 31.56 45.68 8.54
CA PHE A 505 31.35 44.40 9.23
C PHE A 505 32.52 43.42 9.04
N LYS A 506 33.14 43.39 7.86
CA LYS A 506 34.37 42.63 7.64
C LYS A 506 35.49 42.99 8.63
N ARG A 507 35.67 44.28 8.94
CA ARG A 507 36.67 44.73 9.93
C ARG A 507 36.34 44.22 11.33
N VAL A 508 35.06 44.14 11.69
CA VAL A 508 34.62 43.55 12.97
C VAL A 508 35.02 42.07 13.02
N ASN A 509 34.73 41.31 11.97
CA ASN A 509 35.14 39.90 11.90
C ASN A 509 36.65 39.71 11.94
N ASP A 510 37.40 40.54 11.20
CA ASP A 510 38.86 40.45 11.11
C ASP A 510 39.53 40.85 12.44
N THR A 511 38.91 41.72 13.24
CA THR A 511 39.46 42.22 14.51
C THR A 511 39.06 41.36 15.71
N TYR A 512 37.79 40.94 15.78
CA TYR A 512 37.20 40.29 16.96
C TYR A 512 36.80 38.82 16.70
N GLY A 513 36.99 38.33 15.48
CA GLY A 513 36.61 36.98 15.05
C GLY A 513 35.15 36.86 14.61
N HIS A 514 34.84 35.76 13.93
CA HIS A 514 33.48 35.52 13.39
C HIS A 514 32.41 35.36 14.47
N ALA A 515 32.74 34.80 15.63
CA ALA A 515 31.81 34.68 16.76
C ALA A 515 31.35 36.05 17.28
N ALA A 516 32.22 37.05 17.24
CA ALA A 516 31.89 38.44 17.57
C ALA A 516 30.96 39.06 16.51
N GLY A 517 31.22 38.81 15.23
CA GLY A 517 30.32 39.21 14.14
C GLY A 517 28.92 38.62 14.27
N ASP A 518 28.81 37.37 14.71
CA ASP A 518 27.53 36.71 14.98
C ASP A 518 26.73 37.40 16.09
N VAL A 519 27.41 37.85 17.16
CA VAL A 519 26.79 38.62 18.25
C VAL A 519 26.28 39.97 17.73
N VAL A 520 27.07 40.65 16.88
CA VAL A 520 26.66 41.91 16.24
C VAL A 520 25.41 41.72 15.39
N LEU A 521 25.37 40.69 14.55
CA LEU A 521 24.22 40.38 13.69
C LEU A 521 22.96 40.09 14.51
N LYS A 522 23.07 39.34 15.62
CA LYS A 522 21.95 39.06 16.53
C LYS A 522 21.44 40.31 17.24
N SER A 523 22.35 41.17 17.69
CA SER A 523 22.01 42.42 18.36
C SER A 523 21.26 43.37 17.43
N ILE A 524 21.76 43.54 16.20
CA ILE A 524 21.11 44.35 15.17
C ILE A 524 19.74 43.77 14.79
N ALA A 525 19.66 42.46 14.54
CA ALA A 525 18.40 41.79 14.25
C ALA A 525 17.32 42.02 15.33
N THR A 526 17.73 42.00 16.60
CA THR A 526 16.84 42.26 17.75
C THR A 526 16.41 43.72 17.81
N THR A 527 17.35 44.65 17.58
CA THR A 527 17.11 46.09 17.57
C THR A 527 16.13 46.48 16.46
N ILE A 528 16.30 45.92 15.26
CA ILE A 528 15.42 46.18 14.13
C ILE A 528 14.02 45.58 14.36
N ARG A 529 13.94 44.37 14.92
CA ARG A 529 12.66 43.74 15.27
C ARG A 529 11.85 44.58 16.26
N ASN A 530 12.51 45.23 17.21
CA ASN A 530 11.85 46.07 18.22
C ASN A 530 11.44 47.46 17.69
N THR A 531 12.02 47.91 16.57
CA THR A 531 11.69 49.20 15.95
C THR A 531 10.66 49.10 14.84
N ALA A 532 10.56 47.94 14.19
CA ALA A 532 9.58 47.66 13.14
C ALA A 532 8.12 47.79 13.63
N ARG A 533 7.23 48.35 12.81
CA ARG A 533 5.80 48.45 13.14
C ARG A 533 5.11 47.10 12.96
N LYS A 534 3.95 46.96 13.60
CA LYS A 534 3.06 45.81 13.40
C LYS A 534 2.52 45.84 11.96
N GLY A 535 3.12 45.03 11.08
CA GLY A 535 2.80 44.99 9.66
C GLY A 535 4.03 45.09 8.74
N ASP A 536 5.14 45.65 9.25
CA ASP A 536 6.40 45.68 8.52
C ASP A 536 7.03 44.29 8.52
N PHE A 537 7.55 43.87 7.37
CA PHE A 537 8.26 42.60 7.24
C PHE A 537 9.76 42.84 7.20
N PHE A 538 10.52 42.11 8.00
CA PHE A 538 11.97 42.26 8.09
C PHE A 538 12.66 40.91 7.89
N CYS A 539 13.71 40.87 7.06
CA CYS A 539 14.45 39.64 6.76
C CYS A 539 15.94 39.90 6.56
N ARG A 540 16.76 38.86 6.76
CA ARG A 540 18.19 38.87 6.41
C ARG A 540 18.36 38.30 5.00
N ILE A 541 18.98 39.07 4.11
CA ILE A 541 19.17 38.67 2.70
C ILE A 541 20.47 37.89 2.52
N GLY A 542 21.54 38.26 3.22
CA GLY A 542 22.82 37.56 3.16
C GLY A 542 23.87 38.28 3.98
N GLY A 543 24.88 37.57 4.49
CA GLY A 543 26.01 38.17 5.20
C GLY A 543 25.61 39.23 6.24
N GLU A 544 25.89 40.50 5.92
CA GLU A 544 25.62 41.70 6.72
C GLU A 544 24.42 42.53 6.24
N GLU A 545 23.65 42.02 5.29
CA GLU A 545 22.57 42.71 4.59
C GLU A 545 21.18 42.28 5.09
N PHE A 546 20.32 43.26 5.30
CA PHE A 546 18.94 43.10 5.70
C PHE A 546 18.00 43.87 4.77
N LEU A 547 16.76 43.39 4.68
CA LEU A 547 15.68 44.03 3.95
C LEU A 547 14.47 44.20 4.85
N MET A 548 13.91 45.41 4.82
CA MET A 548 12.61 45.73 5.38
C MET A 548 11.64 46.07 4.25
N ILE A 549 10.43 45.50 4.33
CA ILE A 549 9.34 45.70 3.39
C ILE A 549 8.19 46.35 4.17
N CYS A 550 7.81 47.54 3.77
CA CYS A 550 6.74 48.30 4.43
C CYS A 550 5.57 48.44 3.46
N GLN A 551 4.36 48.05 3.89
CA GLN A 551 3.14 48.13 3.09
C GLN A 551 1.99 48.73 3.92
N ASP A 552 1.58 49.95 3.59
CA ASP A 552 0.47 50.67 4.23
C ASP A 552 0.03 51.84 3.33
N LYS A 553 -1.23 52.26 3.45
CA LYS A 553 -1.81 53.41 2.74
C LYS A 553 -1.17 54.76 3.12
N LYS A 554 -0.51 54.83 4.28
CA LYS A 554 0.09 56.06 4.82
C LYS A 554 1.60 56.15 4.62
N ILE A 555 2.20 55.21 3.88
CA ILE A 555 3.64 55.24 3.60
C ILE A 555 3.90 56.28 2.51
N ASP A 556 4.71 57.25 2.88
CA ASP A 556 5.33 58.23 1.99
C ASP A 556 6.86 58.23 2.22
N THR A 557 7.59 58.89 1.32
CA THR A 557 9.06 58.95 1.40
C THR A 557 9.52 59.52 2.74
N ARG A 558 8.84 60.56 3.24
CA ARG A 558 9.19 61.25 4.48
C ARG A 558 9.05 60.33 5.71
N SER A 559 7.91 59.67 5.87
CA SER A 559 7.67 58.77 7.01
C SER A 559 8.59 57.55 7.00
N THR A 560 8.97 57.09 5.80
CA THR A 560 9.93 55.99 5.62
C THR A 560 11.35 56.42 6.00
N VAL A 561 11.78 57.62 5.57
CA VAL A 561 13.06 58.22 5.96
C VAL A 561 13.16 58.42 7.46
N ILE A 562 12.13 58.99 8.10
CA ILE A 562 12.12 59.20 9.56
C ILE A 562 12.27 57.86 10.31
N MET A 563 11.63 56.80 9.83
CA MET A 563 11.76 55.47 10.42
C MET A 563 13.19 54.93 10.25
N ALA A 564 13.75 55.02 9.06
CA ALA A 564 15.10 54.56 8.77
C ALA A 564 16.14 55.31 9.59
N GLU A 565 15.99 56.63 9.75
CA GLU A 565 16.92 57.43 10.55
C GLU A 565 16.84 57.08 12.04
N ARG A 566 15.63 56.92 12.57
CA ARG A 566 15.46 56.43 13.94
C ARG A 566 16.14 55.07 14.15
N MET A 567 16.04 54.18 13.16
CA MET A 567 16.69 52.86 13.20
C MET A 567 18.22 52.99 13.18
N ARG A 568 18.76 53.85 12.31
CA ARG A 568 20.20 54.14 12.21
C ARG A 568 20.75 54.72 13.51
N GLU A 569 20.09 55.73 14.07
CA GLU A 569 20.48 56.36 15.33
C GLU A 569 20.48 55.36 16.48
N LEU A 570 19.42 54.55 16.59
CA LEU A 570 19.32 53.53 17.62
C LEU A 570 20.46 52.51 17.52
N ILE A 571 20.76 52.02 16.32
CA ILE A 571 21.86 51.06 16.13
C ILE A 571 23.21 51.72 16.43
N SER A 572 23.45 52.95 15.97
CA SER A 572 24.70 53.66 16.23
C SER A 572 24.95 53.97 17.71
N SER A 573 23.88 54.15 18.49
CA SER A 573 23.94 54.40 19.94
C SER A 573 23.95 53.11 20.77
N THR A 574 23.66 51.96 20.16
CA THR A 574 23.65 50.66 20.83
C THR A 574 25.08 50.19 21.06
N LYS A 575 25.45 49.98 22.33
CA LYS A 575 26.72 49.34 22.69
C LYS A 575 26.53 47.83 22.71
N ILE A 576 27.33 47.13 21.91
CA ILE A 576 27.30 45.68 21.80
C ILE A 576 28.48 45.13 22.60
N ASP A 577 28.17 44.29 23.58
CA ASP A 577 29.16 43.61 24.41
C ASP A 577 29.75 42.40 23.66
N ILE A 578 31.07 42.42 23.48
CA ILE A 578 31.85 41.38 22.85
C ILE A 578 33.04 41.09 23.76
N HIS A 579 32.96 40.01 24.54
CA HIS A 579 34.05 39.56 25.42
C HIS A 579 34.58 40.66 26.36
N ASP A 580 33.70 41.34 27.08
CA ASP A 580 34.01 42.43 28.02
C ASP A 580 34.52 43.74 27.35
N GLU A 581 34.45 43.84 26.02
CA GLU A 581 34.62 45.09 25.27
C GLU A 581 33.30 45.58 24.67
N LEU A 582 32.99 46.86 24.87
CA LEU A 582 31.80 47.50 24.29
C LEU A 582 32.16 48.14 22.95
N ILE A 583 31.67 47.56 21.85
CA ILE A 583 31.82 48.13 20.52
C ILE A 583 30.54 48.86 20.08
N SER A 584 30.69 49.81 19.16
CA SER A 584 29.58 50.45 18.46
C SER A 584 29.73 50.19 16.96
N VAL A 585 28.60 49.97 16.29
CA VAL A 585 28.54 49.68 14.86
C VAL A 585 27.54 50.61 14.21
N THR A 586 27.79 50.98 12.95
CA THR A 586 26.89 51.83 12.17
C THR A 586 26.28 51.04 11.02
N ILE A 587 25.17 51.55 10.50
CA ILE A 587 24.51 50.97 9.32
C ILE A 587 24.31 52.04 8.25
N SER A 588 24.45 51.63 7.00
CA SER A 588 24.02 52.40 5.84
C SER A 588 22.67 51.89 5.37
N ILE A 589 21.78 52.81 4.97
CA ILE A 589 20.39 52.46 4.59
C ILE A 589 20.06 53.06 3.23
N GLY A 590 19.51 52.24 2.34
CA GLY A 590 18.94 52.65 1.06
C GLY A 590 17.43 52.45 1.02
N ILE A 591 16.68 53.50 0.69
CA ILE A 591 15.21 53.48 0.62
C ILE A 591 14.78 53.63 -0.83
N ALA A 592 13.81 52.82 -1.26
CA ALA A 592 13.04 53.06 -2.47
C ALA A 592 11.54 52.86 -2.21
N LEU A 593 10.73 53.75 -2.79
CA LEU A 593 9.28 53.59 -2.83
C LEU A 593 8.89 53.07 -4.21
N LYS A 594 7.83 52.28 -4.25
CA LYS A 594 7.26 51.82 -5.50
C LYS A 594 6.66 53.00 -6.26
N GLU A 595 7.11 53.19 -7.49
CA GLU A 595 6.59 54.20 -8.41
C GLU A 595 5.73 53.55 -9.51
N PRO A 596 4.76 54.28 -10.09
CA PRO A 596 3.92 53.76 -11.17
C PRO A 596 4.71 53.33 -12.42
N SER A 597 5.91 53.87 -12.63
CA SER A 597 6.84 53.53 -13.71
C SER A 597 7.53 52.18 -13.54
N MET A 598 7.53 51.61 -12.33
CA MET A 598 8.17 50.33 -12.06
C MET A 598 7.26 49.17 -12.46
N GLU A 599 7.77 48.28 -13.32
CA GLU A 599 7.04 47.12 -13.85
C GLU A 599 7.20 45.86 -12.97
N THR A 600 8.32 45.74 -12.24
CA THR A 600 8.64 44.54 -11.45
C THR A 600 9.17 44.86 -10.05
N GLU A 601 8.95 43.94 -9.09
CA GLU A 601 9.52 44.06 -7.75
C GLU A 601 11.06 44.09 -7.73
N GLU A 602 11.72 43.55 -8.76
CA GLU A 602 13.18 43.58 -8.91
C GLU A 602 13.70 45.00 -9.15
N GLN A 603 12.97 45.83 -9.91
CA GLN A 603 13.32 47.23 -10.12
C GLN A 603 13.30 48.00 -8.81
N LEU A 604 12.31 47.74 -7.95
CA LEU A 604 12.21 48.36 -6.63
C LEU A 604 13.41 48.01 -5.73
N ILE A 605 13.82 46.73 -5.69
CA ILE A 605 15.04 46.33 -4.96
C ILE A 605 16.28 47.02 -5.55
N LYS A 606 16.41 47.03 -6.89
CA LYS A 606 17.56 47.65 -7.57
C LYS A 606 17.67 49.15 -7.30
N THR A 607 16.54 49.84 -7.19
CA THR A 607 16.50 51.27 -6.85
C THR A 607 16.90 51.49 -5.38
N ALA A 608 16.45 50.62 -4.46
CA ALA A 608 16.91 50.66 -3.06
C ALA A 608 18.42 50.39 -2.94
N ASP A 609 18.96 49.49 -3.76
CA ASP A 609 20.38 49.14 -3.78
C ASP A 609 21.25 50.31 -4.26
N LYS A 610 20.80 51.03 -5.30
CA LYS A 610 21.44 52.29 -5.74
C LYS A 610 21.49 53.32 -4.61
N ALA A 611 20.41 53.47 -3.84
CA ALA A 611 20.39 54.36 -2.69
C ALA A 611 21.39 53.92 -1.60
N LEU A 612 21.42 52.62 -1.28
CA LEU A 612 22.35 52.07 -0.31
C LEU A 612 23.82 52.28 -0.74
N TYR A 613 24.11 52.07 -2.02
CA TYR A 613 25.43 52.32 -2.59
C TYR A 613 25.85 53.79 -2.46
N ALA A 614 24.94 54.73 -2.71
CA ALA A 614 25.17 56.16 -2.50
C ALA A 614 25.46 56.50 -1.03
N ALA A 615 24.69 55.92 -0.08
CA ALA A 615 24.94 56.09 1.35
C ALA A 615 26.35 55.61 1.76
N LYS A 616 26.80 54.46 1.24
CA LYS A 616 28.14 53.92 1.49
C LYS A 616 29.24 54.85 0.95
N ASN A 617 29.06 55.41 -0.25
CA ASN A 617 30.05 56.28 -0.89
C ASN A 617 30.10 57.69 -0.30
N ALA A 618 28.97 58.21 0.20
CA ALA A 618 28.92 59.53 0.83
C ALA A 618 29.55 59.56 2.24
N GLY A 619 29.96 58.41 2.78
CA GLY A 619 30.70 58.30 4.04
C GLY A 619 30.05 57.40 5.08
N ARG A 620 29.11 56.52 4.68
CA ARG A 620 28.44 55.54 5.55
C ARG A 620 27.63 56.18 6.69
N ASN A 621 27.05 55.37 7.57
CA ASN A 621 26.23 55.80 8.70
C ASN A 621 25.20 56.87 8.33
N ARG A 622 24.42 56.63 7.27
CA ARG A 622 23.42 57.57 6.75
C ARG A 622 22.33 56.88 5.95
N VAL A 623 21.24 57.60 5.72
CA VAL A 623 20.12 57.16 4.89
C VAL A 623 20.14 57.89 3.55
N TYR A 624 19.97 57.15 2.46
CA TYR A 624 19.69 57.71 1.14
C TYR A 624 18.36 57.19 0.63
N ALA A 625 17.66 58.02 -0.13
CA ALA A 625 16.44 57.62 -0.84
C ALA A 625 16.66 57.71 -2.35
N ALA A 626 16.02 56.82 -3.09
CA ALA A 626 16.01 56.82 -4.54
C ALA A 626 14.59 56.75 -5.10
N THR A 627 14.39 57.52 -6.15
CA THR A 627 13.29 57.47 -7.13
C THR A 627 13.87 56.98 -8.46
N ASP A 628 13.06 56.64 -9.47
CA ASP A 628 13.56 56.06 -10.73
C ASP A 628 14.68 56.90 -11.40
N ASP A 629 14.65 58.23 -11.24
CA ASP A 629 15.57 59.15 -11.91
C ASP A 629 16.56 59.88 -10.98
N HIS A 630 16.39 59.82 -9.65
CA HIS A 630 17.19 60.61 -8.72
C HIS A 630 17.49 59.89 -7.41
N VAL A 631 18.76 59.96 -6.99
CA VAL A 631 19.25 59.49 -5.69
C VAL A 631 19.64 60.71 -4.86
N PHE A 632 19.06 60.87 -3.67
CA PHE A 632 19.28 62.04 -2.83
C PHE A 632 19.45 61.67 -1.36
N GLU A 633 20.21 62.50 -0.66
CA GLU A 633 20.25 62.49 0.80
C GLU A 633 18.99 63.23 1.29
N PRO A 634 18.11 62.60 2.08
CA PRO A 634 16.91 63.24 2.56
C PRO A 634 17.27 64.40 3.50
N ASP A 635 16.67 65.57 3.28
CA ASP A 635 16.82 66.67 4.23
C ASP A 635 15.93 66.40 5.46
N ILE A 636 16.56 66.14 6.60
CA ILE A 636 15.89 65.87 7.88
C ILE A 636 15.64 67.19 8.65
N SER A 637 16.07 68.32 8.10
CA SER A 637 15.88 69.65 8.69
C SER A 637 14.38 69.94 8.87
N PHE A 638 13.95 69.91 10.13
CA PHE A 638 12.71 70.54 10.58
C PHE A 638 13.05 71.90 11.18
#